data_AF-A0A8J0U5F8-F1
#
_entry.id   AF-A0A8J0U5F8-F1
#
_cell.length_a   1.000
_cell.length_b   1.000
_cell.length_c   1.000
_cell.angle_alpha   90.00
_cell.angle_beta   90.00
_cell.angle_gamma   90.00
#
_symmetry.space_group_name_H-M   'P 1'
#
loop_
_entity.id
_entity.type
_entity.pdbx_description
1 polymer ?
#
loop_
_entity_poly.entity_id
_entity_poly.type
_entity_poly.pdbx_seq_one_letter_code
_entity_poly.pdbx_strand_id
1 'polypeptide(L)'
;MGRGTLASGSCCFQVSLDSGNARGVLWEVESGGERLPVPYEVPEDIQSIRQFNTELIVEAVVRCLRVINPSLGTTLSHVLPPGMSARFRIGTSLAQACQDLGYPGEVGYQTFLYSSEPDIRALLIFLAEKLPRDSPEDAHQPAGKSALLQREIAATIKQQLSLPWLPSSCRIGALRRSQSSCRLHRFHSQPLSLASDPALKSIPDERKEYWQRYLPSVTSQLPHLPSVAASLLERNTSKLSAVQEWEAEWKSQGLASRLSLEDYRSRKQQRLQKRIQEQLRQCTQLLAENHLPSSSSQDLTDMLRAFDLDGGSDQKKGSRFTRTQRFTYQQDPHTLKERMQRAAEILPKKDAQDADAEQQEISSLQEQIDSIEQEIRGLSESNKRLQLTVSQVEGEANEMRQSCEEKANIVRVKKRAVELLPDADNNLVKLQALVDASAQRMANLVGQWESHQARLNDEYRELKRVQQQQEDESSRWMKDAKDLYEKIRGSADEAKRKEELYKQLLSEYESLPKEVSRAAYTQRILEIVSNIKKQKEEITKILSDTKELQKEINNLTGKVDRTFVVTDELVFKDAKKDEPVRKAYKYLAALHENCSQLIQTIEDTGTILREIRDLEEQIETETTKKTLSNLQKILEDYRAIKQENAQLLARIREA
;
A
#
# COMPACT_ATOMS: atom_id res chain seq x y z
N MET A 1 -8.72 -28.71 -2.06
CA MET A 1 -8.54 -28.55 -3.52
C MET A 1 -9.21 -27.25 -3.94
N GLY A 2 -8.52 -26.43 -4.73
CA GLY A 2 -8.96 -25.09 -5.14
C GLY A 2 -7.82 -24.10 -5.03
N ARG A 3 -6.79 -24.23 -5.88
CA ARG A 3 -5.73 -23.23 -6.05
C ARG A 3 -6.33 -22.05 -6.80
N GLY A 4 -6.39 -20.88 -6.17
CA GLY A 4 -6.67 -19.61 -6.84
C GLY A 4 -5.35 -18.92 -7.14
N THR A 5 -4.90 -19.02 -8.39
CA THR A 5 -3.73 -18.32 -8.90
C THR A 5 -4.10 -16.84 -9.07
N LEU A 6 -3.48 -15.93 -8.32
CA LEU A 6 -3.55 -14.49 -8.57
C LEU A 6 -2.69 -14.19 -9.81
N ALA A 7 -3.34 -13.97 -10.95
CA ALA A 7 -2.70 -13.44 -12.14
C ALA A 7 -2.75 -11.91 -12.06
N SER A 8 -1.57 -11.27 -12.04
CA SER A 8 -1.41 -9.85 -12.29
C SER A 8 -1.46 -9.62 -13.81
N GLY A 9 -2.60 -9.14 -14.33
CA GLY A 9 -2.75 -8.72 -15.73
C GLY A 9 -2.64 -7.20 -15.85
N SER A 10 -1.68 -6.73 -16.65
CA SER A 10 -1.52 -5.32 -17.03
C SER A 10 -2.20 -5.11 -18.38
N CYS A 11 -3.23 -4.25 -18.47
CA CYS A 11 -3.77 -3.81 -19.75
C CYS A 11 -2.92 -2.66 -20.31
N CYS A 12 -2.26 -2.87 -21.45
CA CYS A 12 -1.65 -1.81 -22.26
C CYS A 12 -2.63 -1.40 -23.37
N PHE A 13 -2.98 -0.12 -23.45
CA PHE A 13 -3.72 0.45 -24.57
C PHE A 13 -2.83 1.49 -25.27
N GLN A 14 -2.38 1.19 -26.49
CA GLN A 14 -1.61 2.13 -27.30
C GLN A 14 -2.15 2.10 -28.74
N VAL A 15 -2.92 3.13 -29.09
CA VAL A 15 -3.41 3.34 -30.45
C VAL A 15 -2.45 4.33 -31.13
N SER A 16 -1.57 3.81 -31.99
CA SER A 16 -0.78 4.63 -32.91
C SER A 16 -1.35 4.44 -34.32
N LEU A 17 -2.18 5.38 -34.78
CA LEU A 17 -2.81 5.35 -36.11
C LEU A 17 -2.14 6.30 -37.12
N ASP A 18 -0.92 6.77 -36.83
CA ASP A 18 -0.21 7.75 -37.68
C ASP A 18 0.80 7.12 -38.66
N SER A 19 1.00 5.81 -38.62
CA SER A 19 1.82 5.12 -39.61
C SER A 19 1.07 3.89 -40.10
N GLY A 20 1.14 3.58 -41.40
CA GLY A 20 0.37 2.53 -42.08
C GLY A 20 0.70 1.08 -41.66
N ASN A 21 0.76 0.82 -40.36
CA ASN A 21 1.13 -0.44 -39.74
C ASN A 21 0.06 -0.79 -38.68
N ALA A 22 -0.80 -1.78 -38.96
CA ALA A 22 -1.88 -2.20 -38.06
C ALA A 22 -1.40 -3.14 -36.93
N ARG A 23 -0.19 -2.94 -36.42
CA ARG A 23 0.31 -3.63 -35.22
C ARG A 23 0.11 -2.74 -34.00
N GLY A 24 -1.11 -2.74 -33.47
CA GLY A 24 -1.41 -1.93 -32.29
C GLY A 24 -2.85 -1.99 -31.84
N VAL A 25 -3.50 -3.15 -31.92
CA VAL A 25 -4.84 -3.32 -31.35
C VAL A 25 -4.87 -4.61 -30.51
N LEU A 26 -4.33 -4.51 -29.30
CA LEU A 26 -4.49 -5.53 -28.27
C LEU A 26 -5.84 -5.27 -27.57
N TRP A 27 -6.86 -6.08 -27.85
CA TRP A 27 -8.17 -5.99 -27.20
C TRP A 27 -8.19 -6.85 -25.94
N GLU A 28 -7.69 -6.33 -24.81
CA GLU A 28 -7.96 -6.93 -23.49
C GLU A 28 -8.85 -5.98 -22.68
N VAL A 29 -10.09 -6.42 -22.44
CA VAL A 29 -11.01 -5.81 -21.47
C VAL A 29 -11.46 -6.92 -20.52
N GLU A 30 -10.75 -7.09 -19.40
CA GLU A 30 -11.26 -7.86 -18.26
C GLU A 30 -12.05 -6.92 -17.34
N SER A 31 -13.38 -6.95 -17.45
CA SER A 31 -14.28 -6.42 -16.42
C SER A 31 -14.93 -7.58 -15.68
N GLY A 32 -14.73 -7.59 -14.36
CA GLY A 32 -15.11 -8.68 -13.49
C GLY A 32 -16.61 -9.03 -13.55
N GLY A 33 -16.87 -10.33 -13.50
CA GLY A 33 -18.13 -10.87 -13.01
C GLY A 33 -19.18 -11.22 -14.06
N GLU A 34 -18.84 -12.02 -15.07
CA GLU A 34 -19.64 -13.14 -15.61
C GLU A 34 -18.90 -13.72 -16.81
N ARG A 35 -18.76 -15.05 -16.86
CA ARG A 35 -18.11 -15.73 -18.00
C ARG A 35 -18.96 -15.55 -19.26
N LEU A 36 -18.52 -14.67 -20.16
CA LEU A 36 -18.83 -14.75 -21.58
C LEU A 36 -17.56 -15.13 -22.34
N PRO A 37 -17.64 -16.01 -23.36
CA PRO A 37 -16.47 -16.64 -23.93
C PRO A 37 -15.62 -15.66 -24.76
N VAL A 38 -14.41 -15.39 -24.25
CA VAL A 38 -13.08 -15.41 -24.90
C VAL A 38 -12.77 -14.35 -26.00
N PRO A 39 -11.59 -13.69 -25.95
CA PRO A 39 -11.18 -12.64 -26.86
C PRO A 39 -10.94 -13.15 -28.29
N TYR A 40 -11.13 -12.27 -29.28
CA TYR A 40 -10.80 -12.54 -30.68
C TYR A 40 -9.47 -11.89 -30.98
N GLU A 41 -8.44 -12.71 -31.13
CA GLU A 41 -7.17 -12.28 -31.71
C GLU A 41 -7.41 -12.02 -33.20
N VAL A 42 -7.12 -10.79 -33.64
CA VAL A 42 -7.00 -10.53 -35.08
C VAL A 42 -5.87 -11.45 -35.58
N PRO A 43 -6.12 -12.31 -36.60
CA PRO A 43 -5.10 -13.23 -37.10
C PRO A 43 -3.78 -12.52 -37.39
N GLU A 44 -2.64 -13.12 -37.00
CA GLU A 44 -1.29 -12.52 -37.09
C GLU A 44 -0.89 -12.10 -38.52
N ASP A 45 -1.63 -12.57 -39.54
CA ASP A 45 -1.43 -12.30 -40.96
C ASP A 45 -1.96 -10.94 -41.42
N ILE A 46 -2.75 -10.24 -40.58
CA ILE A 46 -3.39 -8.96 -40.90
C ILE A 46 -2.52 -7.79 -40.39
N GLN A 47 -1.79 -7.15 -41.29
CA GLN A 47 -0.88 -6.02 -41.03
C GLN A 47 -1.50 -4.66 -41.41
N SER A 48 -2.68 -4.62 -42.01
CA SER A 48 -3.31 -3.39 -42.53
C SER A 48 -4.85 -3.44 -42.50
N ILE A 49 -5.51 -2.30 -42.29
CA ILE A 49 -6.97 -2.15 -42.40
C ILE A 49 -7.49 -2.58 -43.79
N ARG A 50 -6.63 -2.55 -44.83
CA ARG A 50 -6.96 -3.06 -46.18
C ARG A 50 -7.24 -4.56 -46.23
N GLN A 51 -6.76 -5.32 -45.24
CA GLN A 51 -6.92 -6.76 -45.17
C GLN A 51 -8.15 -7.18 -44.34
N PHE A 52 -8.93 -6.21 -43.83
CA PHE A 52 -10.16 -6.49 -43.10
C PHE A 52 -11.24 -6.96 -44.08
N ASN A 53 -11.75 -8.16 -43.86
CA ASN A 53 -12.91 -8.66 -44.58
C ASN A 53 -14.22 -8.09 -43.96
N THR A 54 -15.31 -8.18 -44.71
CA THR A 54 -16.65 -7.71 -44.29
C THR A 54 -17.10 -8.29 -42.95
N GLU A 55 -16.77 -9.57 -42.68
CA GLU A 55 -17.14 -10.27 -41.46
C GLU A 55 -16.40 -9.70 -40.23
N LEU A 56 -15.09 -9.45 -40.36
CA LEU A 56 -14.23 -8.83 -39.35
C LEU A 56 -14.67 -7.41 -39.00
N ILE A 57 -15.08 -6.64 -40.01
CA ILE A 57 -15.54 -5.26 -39.81
C ILE A 57 -16.84 -5.26 -38.99
N VAL A 58 -17.81 -6.09 -39.37
CA VAL A 58 -19.08 -6.21 -38.66
C VAL A 58 -18.87 -6.72 -37.23
N GLU A 59 -18.01 -7.72 -37.06
CA GLU A 59 -17.66 -8.27 -35.76
C GLU A 59 -16.98 -7.23 -34.85
N ALA A 60 -15.99 -6.49 -35.36
CA ALA A 60 -15.30 -5.44 -34.61
C ALA A 60 -16.26 -4.34 -34.17
N VAL A 61 -17.14 -3.87 -35.06
CA VAL A 61 -18.11 -2.82 -34.76
C VAL A 61 -19.13 -3.29 -33.73
N VAL A 62 -19.71 -4.49 -33.89
CA VAL A 62 -20.67 -5.05 -32.91
C VAL A 62 -20.03 -5.17 -31.52
N ARG A 63 -18.77 -5.58 -31.45
CA ARG A 63 -18.04 -5.70 -30.19
C ARG A 63 -17.78 -4.34 -29.53
N CYS A 64 -17.33 -3.34 -30.29
CA CYS A 64 -17.20 -1.96 -29.79
C CYS A 64 -18.54 -1.44 -29.26
N LEU A 65 -19.64 -1.65 -30.00
CA LEU A 65 -20.98 -1.22 -29.59
C LEU A 65 -21.45 -1.90 -28.29
N ARG A 66 -21.13 -3.18 -28.07
CA ARG A 66 -21.43 -3.89 -26.81
C ARG A 66 -20.74 -3.28 -25.59
N VAL A 67 -19.50 -2.83 -25.76
CA VAL A 67 -18.73 -2.23 -24.68
C VAL A 67 -19.21 -0.80 -24.41
N ILE A 68 -19.49 -0.02 -25.45
CA ILE A 68 -19.94 1.38 -25.33
C ILE A 68 -21.36 1.46 -24.80
N ASN A 69 -22.27 0.63 -25.33
CA ASN A 69 -23.66 0.57 -24.90
C ASN A 69 -24.18 -0.89 -24.88
N PRO A 70 -24.16 -1.54 -23.71
CA PRO A 70 -24.58 -2.94 -23.56
C PRO A 70 -26.01 -3.23 -24.03
N SER A 71 -26.90 -2.23 -23.98
CA SER A 71 -28.30 -2.37 -24.40
C SER A 71 -28.48 -2.44 -25.92
N LEU A 72 -27.62 -1.75 -26.68
CA LEU A 72 -27.64 -1.73 -28.15
C LEU A 72 -26.81 -2.87 -28.74
N GLY A 73 -25.72 -3.27 -28.09
CA GLY A 73 -24.82 -4.30 -28.63
C GLY A 73 -25.29 -5.74 -28.41
N THR A 74 -26.15 -6.01 -27.42
CA THR A 74 -26.67 -7.37 -27.14
C THR A 74 -27.73 -7.83 -28.13
N THR A 75 -28.43 -6.91 -28.79
CA THR A 75 -29.46 -7.19 -29.80
C THR A 75 -28.86 -7.43 -31.20
N LEU A 76 -27.58 -7.13 -31.40
CA LEU A 76 -26.89 -7.24 -32.69
C LEU A 76 -26.01 -8.51 -32.76
N SER A 77 -26.17 -9.26 -33.85
CA SER A 77 -25.34 -10.43 -34.14
C SER A 77 -23.97 -10.00 -34.67
N HIS A 78 -22.91 -10.67 -34.18
CA HIS A 78 -21.53 -10.48 -34.62
C HIS A 78 -21.17 -11.31 -35.88
N VAL A 79 -22.09 -12.19 -36.33
CA VAL A 79 -21.91 -13.05 -37.52
C VAL A 79 -22.90 -12.65 -38.61
N LEU A 80 -22.42 -12.48 -39.85
CA LEU A 80 -23.31 -12.18 -40.99
C LEU A 80 -23.99 -13.46 -41.52
N PRO A 81 -25.31 -13.45 -41.73
CA PRO A 81 -26.05 -14.54 -42.36
C PRO A 81 -25.64 -14.75 -43.82
N PRO A 82 -25.85 -15.94 -44.42
CA PRO A 82 -25.50 -16.19 -45.83
C PRO A 82 -26.40 -15.44 -46.84
N GLY A 83 -27.59 -14.97 -46.44
CA GLY A 83 -28.54 -14.28 -47.32
C GLY A 83 -28.38 -12.75 -47.36
N MET A 84 -28.34 -12.16 -48.55
CA MET A 84 -28.12 -10.72 -48.77
C MET A 84 -29.17 -9.80 -48.11
N SER A 85 -30.45 -10.21 -48.07
CA SER A 85 -31.50 -9.43 -47.40
C SER A 85 -31.31 -9.34 -45.89
N ALA A 86 -30.81 -10.40 -45.26
CA ALA A 86 -30.51 -10.42 -43.84
C ALA A 86 -29.24 -9.63 -43.51
N ARG A 87 -28.22 -9.70 -44.39
CA ARG A 87 -27.02 -8.85 -44.33
C ARG A 87 -27.36 -7.36 -44.41
N PHE A 88 -28.26 -6.98 -45.32
CA PHE A 88 -28.74 -5.60 -45.43
C PHE A 88 -29.37 -5.11 -44.12
N ARG A 89 -30.28 -5.90 -43.52
CA ARG A 89 -30.93 -5.55 -42.25
C ARG A 89 -29.92 -5.32 -41.12
N ILE A 90 -28.92 -6.20 -40.99
CA ILE A 90 -27.86 -6.06 -39.99
C ILE A 90 -27.01 -4.81 -40.26
N GLY A 91 -26.63 -4.58 -41.52
CA GLY A 91 -25.89 -3.37 -41.92
C GLY A 91 -26.65 -2.07 -41.62
N THR A 92 -27.96 -2.05 -41.85
CA THR A 92 -28.83 -0.90 -41.50
C THR A 92 -28.96 -0.72 -40.00
N SER A 93 -29.11 -1.81 -39.22
CA SER A 93 -29.18 -1.73 -37.76
C SER A 93 -27.86 -1.27 -37.13
N LEU A 94 -26.72 -1.68 -37.68
CA LEU A 94 -25.40 -1.21 -37.25
C LEU A 94 -25.20 0.26 -37.58
N ALA A 95 -25.61 0.69 -38.78
CA ALA A 95 -25.56 2.08 -39.17
C ALA A 95 -26.40 2.96 -38.23
N GLN A 96 -27.63 2.53 -37.91
CA GLN A 96 -28.49 3.24 -36.97
C GLN A 96 -27.86 3.32 -35.57
N ALA A 97 -27.30 2.21 -35.06
CA ALA A 97 -26.64 2.21 -33.76
C ALA A 97 -25.43 3.17 -33.70
N CYS A 98 -24.65 3.27 -34.78
CA CYS A 98 -23.54 4.22 -34.88
C CYS A 98 -24.03 5.68 -35.02
N GLN A 99 -25.15 5.91 -35.71
CA GLN A 99 -25.79 7.23 -35.80
C GLN A 99 -26.38 7.68 -34.46
N ASP A 100 -27.03 6.77 -33.72
CA ASP A 100 -27.59 7.03 -32.39
C ASP A 100 -26.49 7.35 -31.36
N LEU A 101 -25.27 6.83 -31.56
CA LEU A 101 -24.07 7.21 -30.79
C LEU A 101 -23.49 8.59 -31.18
N GLY A 102 -24.03 9.23 -32.22
CA GLY A 102 -23.61 10.55 -32.66
C GLY A 102 -22.43 10.56 -33.64
N TYR A 103 -22.30 9.54 -34.49
CA TYR A 103 -21.28 9.56 -35.55
C TYR A 103 -21.56 10.69 -36.56
N PRO A 104 -20.57 11.55 -36.88
CA PRO A 104 -20.79 12.75 -37.69
C PRO A 104 -20.88 12.52 -39.21
N GLY A 105 -20.49 11.34 -39.71
CA GLY A 105 -20.52 11.02 -41.14
C GLY A 105 -21.75 10.20 -41.58
N GLU A 106 -22.00 10.13 -42.89
CA GLU A 106 -23.05 9.25 -43.43
C GLU A 106 -22.62 7.78 -43.31
N VAL A 107 -23.33 7.02 -42.47
CA VAL A 107 -23.13 5.57 -42.32
C VAL A 107 -24.38 4.85 -42.77
N GLY A 108 -24.22 3.87 -43.65
CA GLY A 108 -25.30 3.01 -44.14
C GLY A 108 -24.87 1.55 -44.19
N TYR A 109 -25.77 0.68 -44.66
CA TYR A 109 -25.44 -0.75 -44.86
C TYR A 109 -24.25 -0.95 -45.82
N GLN A 110 -24.06 -0.01 -46.76
CA GLN A 110 -22.96 0.00 -47.72
C GLN A 110 -21.60 0.15 -47.06
N THR A 111 -21.51 0.93 -45.98
CA THR A 111 -20.28 1.14 -45.22
C THR A 111 -19.74 -0.17 -44.65
N PHE A 112 -20.62 -1.11 -44.29
CA PHE A 112 -20.23 -2.41 -43.74
C PHE A 112 -20.08 -3.50 -44.82
N LEU A 113 -20.99 -3.55 -45.79
CA LEU A 113 -21.03 -4.60 -46.81
C LEU A 113 -20.12 -4.34 -48.02
N TYR A 114 -19.85 -3.06 -48.30
CA TYR A 114 -19.04 -2.56 -49.41
C TYR A 114 -18.07 -1.50 -48.88
N SER A 115 -17.37 -1.86 -47.82
CA SER A 115 -16.52 -0.98 -47.02
C SER A 115 -15.41 -0.32 -47.84
N SER A 116 -15.31 1.01 -47.71
CA SER A 116 -14.14 1.78 -48.14
C SER A 116 -13.15 1.94 -46.98
N GLU A 117 -11.86 1.86 -47.27
CA GLU A 117 -10.79 2.03 -46.27
C GLU A 117 -10.89 3.34 -45.45
N PRO A 118 -11.14 4.52 -46.05
CA PRO A 118 -11.26 5.75 -45.29
C PRO A 118 -12.49 5.75 -44.37
N ASP A 119 -13.63 5.22 -44.82
CA ASP A 119 -14.87 5.25 -44.03
C ASP A 119 -14.81 4.31 -42.83
N ILE A 120 -14.25 3.10 -43.01
CA ILE A 120 -14.05 2.16 -41.90
C ILE A 120 -13.02 2.66 -40.91
N ARG A 121 -11.93 3.28 -41.37
CA ARG A 121 -10.93 3.88 -40.48
C ARG A 121 -11.55 4.99 -39.63
N ALA A 122 -12.29 5.91 -40.24
CA ALA A 122 -12.98 6.98 -39.52
C ALA A 122 -13.99 6.43 -38.51
N LEU A 123 -14.75 5.40 -38.89
CA LEU A 123 -15.73 4.75 -38.01
C LEU A 123 -15.07 4.04 -36.82
N LEU A 124 -13.99 3.29 -37.04
CA LEU A 124 -13.27 2.58 -35.97
C LEU A 124 -12.54 3.55 -35.03
N ILE A 125 -12.00 4.65 -35.55
CA ILE A 125 -11.43 5.72 -34.72
C ILE A 125 -12.50 6.32 -33.82
N PHE A 126 -13.66 6.70 -34.38
CA PHE A 126 -14.77 7.23 -33.60
C PHE A 126 -15.22 6.25 -32.49
N LEU A 127 -15.38 4.97 -32.83
CA LEU A 127 -15.77 3.96 -31.84
C LEU A 127 -14.67 3.79 -30.77
N ALA A 128 -13.38 3.82 -31.16
CA ALA A 128 -12.26 3.75 -30.23
C ALA A 128 -12.19 4.96 -29.28
N GLU A 129 -12.59 6.16 -29.74
CA GLU A 129 -12.69 7.36 -28.92
C GLU A 129 -13.84 7.29 -27.91
N LYS A 130 -14.92 6.59 -28.25
CA LYS A 130 -16.12 6.42 -27.42
C LYS A 130 -16.06 5.22 -26.48
N LEU A 131 -15.05 4.36 -26.60
CA LEU A 131 -14.81 3.33 -25.60
C LEU A 131 -14.47 3.96 -24.24
N PRO A 132 -14.85 3.33 -23.12
CA PRO A 132 -14.49 3.80 -21.79
C PRO A 132 -12.95 3.88 -21.68
N ARG A 133 -12.41 5.10 -21.74
CA ARG A 133 -10.98 5.34 -21.50
C ARG A 133 -10.74 5.33 -20.00
N ASP A 134 -10.37 4.19 -19.44
CA ASP A 134 -9.72 4.15 -18.14
C ASP A 134 -8.27 4.65 -18.32
N SER A 135 -8.06 5.96 -18.36
CA SER A 135 -6.72 6.56 -18.14
C SER A 135 -6.83 8.06 -17.85
N PRO A 136 -5.84 8.63 -17.13
CA PRO A 136 -4.69 9.10 -17.91
C PRO A 136 -3.33 8.64 -17.35
N GLU A 137 -2.49 8.21 -18.30
CA GLU A 137 -1.08 8.60 -18.46
C GLU A 137 0.01 8.23 -17.44
N ASP A 138 -0.26 7.54 -16.33
CA ASP A 138 0.80 7.14 -15.37
C ASP A 138 1.23 5.67 -15.44
N ALA A 139 1.21 5.05 -16.63
CA ALA A 139 1.65 3.66 -16.80
C ALA A 139 3.19 3.47 -16.80
N HIS A 140 3.97 4.55 -16.76
CA HIS A 140 5.44 4.50 -16.77
C HIS A 140 6.12 4.86 -15.44
N GLN A 141 5.36 5.12 -14.37
CA GLN A 141 5.93 5.15 -13.02
C GLN A 141 5.41 3.97 -12.21
N PRO A 142 6.26 3.26 -11.45
CA PRO A 142 5.78 2.26 -10.52
C PRO A 142 4.88 2.99 -9.52
N ALA A 143 3.56 2.85 -9.69
CA ALA A 143 2.57 3.45 -8.82
C ALA A 143 3.01 3.20 -7.37
N GLY A 144 3.26 4.29 -6.64
CA GLY A 144 3.73 4.21 -5.27
C GLY A 144 2.84 3.25 -4.49
N LYS A 145 3.40 2.52 -3.51
CA LYS A 145 2.65 1.54 -2.71
C LYS A 145 1.32 2.08 -2.17
N SER A 146 1.24 3.40 -1.94
CA SER A 146 0.02 4.13 -1.58
C SER A 146 -1.07 4.12 -2.65
N ALA A 147 -0.73 4.31 -3.92
CA ALA A 147 -1.68 4.34 -5.04
C ALA A 147 -2.25 2.95 -5.32
N LEU A 148 -1.41 1.90 -5.27
CA LEU A 148 -1.87 0.51 -5.36
C LEU A 148 -2.79 0.14 -4.19
N LEU A 149 -2.43 0.54 -2.98
CA LEU A 149 -3.28 0.33 -1.80
C LEU A 149 -4.61 1.07 -1.93
N GLN A 150 -4.62 2.32 -2.40
CA GLN A 150 -5.85 3.08 -2.63
C GLN A 150 -6.74 2.43 -3.68
N ARG A 151 -6.15 1.89 -4.75
CA ARG A 151 -6.87 1.16 -5.80
C ARG A 151 -7.49 -0.14 -5.27
N GLU A 152 -6.74 -0.91 -4.48
CA GLU A 152 -7.23 -2.12 -3.82
C GLU A 152 -8.34 -1.80 -2.80
N ILE A 153 -8.16 -0.75 -2.00
CA ILE A 153 -9.18 -0.27 -1.06
C ILE A 153 -10.45 0.12 -1.84
N ALA A 154 -10.32 0.89 -2.92
CA ALA A 154 -11.46 1.31 -3.72
C ALA A 154 -12.17 0.12 -4.38
N ALA A 155 -11.42 -0.85 -4.92
CA ALA A 155 -11.99 -2.07 -5.49
C ALA A 155 -12.74 -2.91 -4.44
N THR A 156 -12.15 -3.08 -3.26
CA THR A 156 -12.75 -3.81 -2.15
C THR A 156 -14.01 -3.11 -1.64
N ILE A 157 -13.99 -1.78 -1.48
CA ILE A 157 -15.15 -0.98 -1.09
C ILE A 157 -16.26 -1.11 -2.13
N LYS A 158 -15.94 -0.98 -3.42
CA LYS A 158 -16.92 -1.11 -4.51
C LYS A 158 -17.56 -2.50 -4.51
N GLN A 159 -16.78 -3.55 -4.31
CA GLN A 159 -17.27 -4.91 -4.18
C GLN A 159 -18.19 -5.06 -2.95
N GLN A 160 -17.81 -4.52 -1.79
CA GLN A 160 -18.63 -4.57 -0.57
C GLN A 160 -19.95 -3.79 -0.71
N LEU A 161 -19.92 -2.62 -1.35
CA LEU A 161 -21.11 -1.79 -1.59
C LEU A 161 -22.07 -2.41 -2.62
N SER A 162 -21.56 -3.26 -3.53
CA SER A 162 -22.40 -3.98 -4.49
C SER A 162 -23.23 -5.11 -3.86
N LEU A 163 -22.91 -5.51 -2.61
CA LEU A 163 -23.63 -6.55 -1.90
C LEU A 163 -24.87 -5.96 -1.19
N PRO A 164 -26.03 -6.63 -1.25
CA PRO A 164 -27.20 -6.19 -0.50
C PRO A 164 -26.92 -6.24 1.01
N TRP A 165 -27.28 -5.17 1.72
CA TRP A 165 -27.20 -5.15 3.18
C TRP A 165 -28.29 -6.06 3.76
N LEU A 166 -27.90 -7.07 4.53
CA LEU A 166 -28.83 -7.97 5.21
C LEU A 166 -28.69 -7.85 6.74
N PRO A 167 -29.81 -7.86 7.50
CA PRO A 167 -29.79 -8.00 8.95
C PRO A 167 -28.99 -9.23 9.40
N SER A 168 -28.33 -9.17 10.56
CA SER A 168 -27.43 -10.25 11.02
C SER A 168 -28.09 -11.63 11.09
N SER A 169 -29.39 -11.68 11.40
CA SER A 169 -30.23 -12.89 11.40
C SER A 169 -30.43 -13.51 10.02
N CYS A 170 -30.31 -12.72 8.94
CA CYS A 170 -30.54 -13.15 7.56
C CYS A 170 -29.23 -13.41 6.78
N ARG A 171 -28.05 -13.26 7.42
CA ARG A 171 -26.74 -13.41 6.74
C ARG A 171 -26.34 -14.88 6.55
N ILE A 172 -26.23 -15.30 5.29
CA ILE A 172 -25.67 -16.58 4.84
C ILE A 172 -24.13 -16.53 4.96
N GLY A 173 -23.46 -17.70 5.06
CA GLY A 173 -22.03 -17.82 5.36
C GLY A 173 -21.06 -17.00 4.50
N ALA A 174 -21.40 -16.69 3.24
CA ALA A 174 -20.59 -15.82 2.39
C ALA A 174 -20.61 -14.34 2.83
N LEU A 175 -21.77 -13.85 3.29
CA LEU A 175 -21.96 -12.46 3.73
C LEU A 175 -21.44 -12.21 5.16
N ARG A 176 -21.30 -13.25 5.98
CA ARG A 176 -20.73 -13.12 7.35
C ARG A 176 -19.27 -12.72 7.34
N ARG A 177 -18.49 -13.14 6.33
CA ARG A 177 -17.07 -12.78 6.20
C ARG A 177 -16.86 -11.34 5.73
N SER A 178 -17.72 -10.85 4.83
CA SER A 178 -17.63 -9.51 4.25
C SER A 178 -18.29 -8.43 5.11
N GLN A 179 -19.47 -8.68 5.70
CA GLN A 179 -20.24 -7.67 6.45
C GLN A 179 -19.98 -7.69 7.96
N SER A 180 -18.94 -8.40 8.40
CA SER A 180 -18.53 -8.64 9.79
C SER A 180 -19.62 -9.28 10.68
N SER A 181 -19.21 -10.10 11.65
CA SER A 181 -20.11 -10.69 12.65
C SER A 181 -20.25 -9.80 13.90
N CYS A 182 -20.02 -8.50 13.77
CA CYS A 182 -20.01 -7.58 14.90
C CYS A 182 -21.37 -7.59 15.63
N ARG A 183 -21.31 -7.54 16.97
CA ARG A 183 -22.51 -7.42 17.80
C ARG A 183 -23.20 -6.11 17.38
N LEU A 184 -24.39 -6.22 16.79
CA LEU A 184 -25.17 -5.05 16.43
C LEU A 184 -25.61 -4.37 17.73
N HIS A 185 -25.07 -3.17 17.98
CA HIS A 185 -25.55 -2.33 19.06
C HIS A 185 -26.70 -1.48 18.54
N ARG A 186 -27.70 -1.23 19.40
CA ARG A 186 -28.76 -0.27 19.08
C ARG A 186 -28.10 1.08 18.79
N PHE A 187 -28.48 1.70 17.69
CA PHE A 187 -28.07 3.07 17.40
C PHE A 187 -28.61 3.96 18.52
N HIS A 188 -27.69 4.53 19.30
CA HIS A 188 -28.00 5.42 20.41
C HIS A 188 -26.96 6.53 20.40
N SER A 189 -27.41 7.76 20.11
CA SER A 189 -26.58 8.95 20.13
C SER A 189 -26.85 9.75 21.41
N GLN A 190 -25.80 10.36 21.94
CA GLN A 190 -25.83 11.26 23.09
C GLN A 190 -25.02 12.51 22.76
N PRO A 191 -25.41 13.67 23.31
CA PRO A 191 -24.73 14.93 23.04
C PRO A 191 -23.27 14.87 23.55
N LEU A 192 -22.31 15.09 22.64
CA LEU A 192 -20.88 15.15 22.95
C LEU A 192 -20.41 16.60 23.05
N SER A 193 -19.50 16.87 23.98
CA SER A 193 -18.83 18.16 24.13
C SER A 193 -17.41 18.07 23.55
N LEU A 194 -17.18 18.67 22.38
CA LEU A 194 -15.84 18.74 21.79
C LEU A 194 -15.27 20.15 21.92
N ALA A 195 -13.97 20.25 22.15
CA ALA A 195 -13.20 21.48 22.07
C ALA A 195 -13.08 21.93 20.60
N SER A 196 -14.18 22.44 20.03
CA SER A 196 -14.18 23.12 18.73
C SER A 196 -15.49 23.85 18.52
N ASP A 197 -15.43 25.17 18.63
CA ASP A 197 -16.44 26.11 18.13
C ASP A 197 -15.78 26.97 17.05
N PRO A 198 -15.92 26.61 15.75
CA PRO A 198 -15.32 27.36 14.65
C PRO A 198 -15.92 28.76 14.46
N ALA A 199 -16.98 29.11 15.23
CA ALA A 199 -17.69 30.37 15.12
C ALA A 199 -17.15 31.49 16.04
N LEU A 200 -16.31 31.19 17.03
CA LEU A 200 -15.74 32.20 17.92
C LEU A 200 -14.35 32.65 17.44
N LYS A 201 -14.26 33.91 16.98
CA LYS A 201 -12.99 34.56 16.60
C LYS A 201 -11.99 34.68 17.76
N SER A 202 -12.47 34.60 19.01
CA SER A 202 -11.66 34.56 20.22
C SER A 202 -12.33 33.65 21.24
N ILE A 203 -11.57 32.68 21.77
CA ILE A 203 -12.04 31.73 22.77
C ILE A 203 -11.70 32.33 24.15
N PRO A 204 -12.70 32.58 25.02
CA PRO A 204 -12.46 33.07 26.39
C PRO A 204 -11.50 32.15 27.15
N ASP A 205 -10.57 32.72 27.92
CA ASP A 205 -9.54 31.95 28.62
C ASP A 205 -10.13 30.98 29.65
N GLU A 206 -11.23 31.35 30.29
CA GLU A 206 -12.03 30.48 31.18
C GLU A 206 -12.52 29.20 30.48
N ARG A 207 -12.92 29.29 29.20
CA ARG A 207 -13.32 28.11 28.42
C ARG A 207 -12.14 27.25 28.02
N LYS A 208 -10.97 27.84 27.76
CA LYS A 208 -9.74 27.09 27.49
C LYS A 208 -9.30 26.30 28.72
N GLU A 209 -9.35 26.94 29.89
CA GLU A 209 -9.05 26.28 31.16
C GLU A 209 -10.02 25.13 31.42
N TYR A 210 -11.32 25.35 31.19
CA TYR A 210 -12.33 24.29 31.29
C TYR A 210 -12.00 23.09 30.38
N TRP A 211 -11.67 23.33 29.11
CA TRP A 211 -11.35 22.25 28.18
C TRP A 211 -10.06 21.50 28.52
N GLN A 212 -9.08 22.18 29.11
CA GLN A 212 -7.80 21.57 29.48
C GLN A 212 -7.87 20.79 30.80
N ARG A 213 -8.63 21.28 31.79
CA ARG A 213 -8.65 20.72 33.15
C ARG A 213 -9.85 19.84 33.45
N TYR A 214 -11.01 20.10 32.85
CA TYR A 214 -12.28 19.52 33.29
C TYR A 214 -13.05 18.75 32.21
N LEU A 215 -12.79 19.00 30.91
CA LEU A 215 -13.46 18.28 29.83
C LEU A 215 -12.87 16.87 29.65
N PRO A 216 -13.64 15.79 29.87
CA PRO A 216 -13.16 14.44 29.63
C PRO A 216 -12.93 14.17 28.15
N SER A 217 -12.05 13.22 27.81
CA SER A 217 -11.88 12.74 26.43
C SER A 217 -13.20 12.23 25.84
N VAL A 218 -13.37 12.30 24.52
CA VAL A 218 -14.62 11.93 23.83
C VAL A 218 -15.09 10.52 24.18
N THR A 219 -14.16 9.59 24.33
CA THR A 219 -14.41 8.20 24.68
C THR A 219 -14.79 8.01 26.16
N SER A 220 -14.42 8.95 27.03
CA SER A 220 -14.76 8.94 28.46
C SER A 220 -15.98 9.80 28.82
N GLN A 221 -16.54 10.55 27.87
CA GLN A 221 -17.78 11.32 28.08
C GLN A 221 -19.04 10.44 28.08
N LEU A 222 -18.95 9.21 27.54
CA LEU A 222 -20.09 8.30 27.37
C LEU A 222 -19.90 7.03 28.20
N PRO A 223 -20.97 6.53 28.85
CA PRO A 223 -20.92 5.29 29.61
C PRO A 223 -20.78 4.03 28.74
N HIS A 224 -21.09 4.12 27.45
CA HIS A 224 -21.06 3.00 26.51
C HIS A 224 -20.19 3.30 25.29
N LEU A 225 -19.07 2.59 25.16
CA LEU A 225 -18.12 2.75 24.05
C LEU A 225 -18.76 2.61 22.64
N PRO A 226 -19.70 1.68 22.38
CA PRO A 226 -20.35 1.57 21.07
C PRO A 226 -21.18 2.79 20.67
N SER A 227 -21.62 3.62 21.63
CA SER A 227 -22.38 4.84 21.36
C SER A 227 -21.51 6.01 20.92
N VAL A 228 -20.18 5.94 21.10
CA VAL A 228 -19.25 7.02 20.72
C VAL A 228 -19.32 7.33 19.23
N ALA A 229 -19.29 6.30 18.38
CA ALA A 229 -19.37 6.48 16.93
C ALA A 229 -20.72 7.07 16.50
N ALA A 230 -21.83 6.57 17.05
CA ALA A 230 -23.17 7.08 16.75
C ALA A 230 -23.33 8.55 17.18
N SER A 231 -22.85 8.91 18.37
CA SER A 231 -22.87 10.28 18.89
C SER A 231 -22.00 11.24 18.09
N LEU A 232 -20.83 10.78 17.60
CA LEU A 232 -19.96 11.58 16.74
C LEU A 232 -20.59 11.81 15.36
N LEU A 233 -21.15 10.76 14.76
CA LEU A 233 -21.86 10.86 13.48
C LEU A 233 -23.05 11.80 13.62
N GLU A 234 -23.88 11.65 14.65
CA GLU A 234 -25.03 12.52 14.88
C GLU A 234 -24.62 13.99 15.02
N ARG A 235 -23.58 14.29 15.82
CA ARG A 235 -23.06 15.66 15.98
C ARG A 235 -22.51 16.22 14.66
N ASN A 236 -21.86 15.41 13.85
CA ASN A 236 -21.32 15.85 12.56
C ASN A 236 -22.45 16.10 11.56
N THR A 237 -23.41 15.18 11.49
CA THR A 237 -24.61 15.32 10.66
C THR A 237 -25.38 16.57 11.07
N SER A 238 -25.62 16.80 12.36
CA SER A 238 -26.34 17.98 12.85
C SER A 238 -25.63 19.29 12.48
N LYS A 239 -24.29 19.33 12.56
CA LYS A 239 -23.50 20.48 12.12
C LYS A 239 -23.60 20.72 10.61
N LEU A 240 -23.47 19.67 9.80
CA LEU A 240 -23.56 19.77 8.35
C LEU A 240 -24.97 20.17 7.90
N SER A 241 -26.01 19.55 8.46
CA SER A 241 -27.40 19.90 8.22
C SER A 241 -27.67 21.35 8.58
N ALA A 242 -27.20 21.84 9.74
CA ALA A 242 -27.36 23.25 10.11
C ALA A 242 -26.70 24.22 9.11
N VAL A 243 -25.53 23.86 8.55
CA VAL A 243 -24.87 24.66 7.51
C VAL A 243 -25.65 24.60 6.19
N GLN A 244 -26.10 23.43 5.77
CA GLN A 244 -26.86 23.25 4.53
C GLN A 244 -28.22 23.96 4.59
N GLU A 245 -28.95 23.82 5.69
CA GLU A 245 -30.22 24.53 5.93
C GLU A 245 -30.00 26.03 5.91
N TRP A 246 -28.93 26.51 6.57
CA TRP A 246 -28.56 27.92 6.53
C TRP A 246 -28.24 28.40 5.11
N GLU A 247 -27.46 27.65 4.35
CA GLU A 247 -27.15 27.99 2.96
C GLU A 247 -28.39 27.99 2.07
N ALA A 248 -29.28 27.00 2.23
CA ALA A 248 -30.53 26.90 1.48
C ALA A 248 -31.46 28.09 1.81
N GLU A 249 -31.57 28.45 3.08
CA GLU A 249 -32.34 29.62 3.50
C GLU A 249 -31.72 30.93 3.03
N TRP A 250 -30.39 31.04 3.08
CA TRP A 250 -29.69 32.20 2.57
C TRP A 250 -29.89 32.35 1.06
N LYS A 251 -29.73 31.27 0.29
CA LYS A 251 -29.92 31.25 -1.17
C LYS A 251 -31.37 31.55 -1.57
N SER A 252 -32.35 31.17 -0.75
CA SER A 252 -33.79 31.39 -1.04
C SER A 252 -34.30 32.73 -0.52
N GLN A 253 -34.34 32.92 0.80
CA GLN A 253 -34.95 34.08 1.47
C GLN A 253 -33.94 35.17 1.79
N GLY A 254 -32.68 34.79 2.08
CA GLY A 254 -31.61 35.71 2.42
C GLY A 254 -31.22 36.65 1.28
N LEU A 255 -30.94 36.10 0.09
CA LEU A 255 -30.60 36.89 -1.11
C LEU A 255 -31.73 37.82 -1.54
N ALA A 256 -32.98 37.36 -1.45
CA ALA A 256 -34.16 38.16 -1.76
C ALA A 256 -34.36 39.34 -0.79
N SER A 257 -33.82 39.25 0.43
CA SER A 257 -33.97 40.27 1.46
C SER A 257 -33.10 41.52 1.23
N ARG A 258 -32.06 41.43 0.39
CA ARG A 258 -31.05 42.50 0.14
C ARG A 258 -30.31 42.99 1.39
N LEU A 259 -30.34 42.23 2.48
CA LEU A 259 -29.55 42.51 3.68
C LEU A 259 -28.16 41.89 3.59
N SER A 260 -27.23 42.38 4.42
CA SER A 260 -25.98 41.68 4.66
C SER A 260 -26.25 40.35 5.39
N LEU A 261 -25.33 39.39 5.26
CA LEU A 261 -25.42 38.08 5.92
C LEU A 261 -25.59 38.23 7.44
N GLU A 262 -24.85 39.16 8.05
CA GLU A 262 -24.85 39.42 9.49
C GLU A 262 -26.15 40.11 9.94
N ASP A 263 -26.64 41.08 9.17
CA ASP A 263 -27.90 41.78 9.49
C ASP A 263 -29.11 40.87 9.36
N TYR A 264 -29.13 40.02 8.33
CA TYR A 264 -30.19 39.02 8.14
C TYR A 264 -30.21 38.01 9.30
N ARG A 265 -29.03 37.52 9.73
CA ARG A 265 -28.89 36.67 10.92
C ARG A 265 -29.43 37.34 12.17
N SER A 266 -29.01 38.58 12.44
CA SER A 266 -29.43 39.35 13.61
C SER A 266 -30.95 39.57 13.64
N ARG A 267 -31.54 40.01 12.52
CA ARG A 267 -33.00 40.22 12.42
C ARG A 267 -33.79 38.93 12.58
N LYS A 268 -33.33 37.83 11.99
CA LYS A 268 -33.95 36.51 12.15
C LYS A 268 -33.90 36.05 13.60
N GLN A 269 -32.76 36.18 14.26
CA GLN A 269 -32.57 35.83 15.66
C GLN A 269 -33.53 36.65 16.56
N GLN A 270 -33.62 37.96 16.36
CA GLN A 270 -34.55 38.81 17.10
C GLN A 270 -36.02 38.42 16.89
N ARG A 271 -36.41 38.11 15.64
CA ARG A 271 -37.77 37.63 15.33
C ARG A 271 -38.08 36.31 16.03
N LEU A 272 -37.15 35.35 15.99
CA LEU A 272 -37.29 34.06 16.64
C LEU A 272 -37.36 34.22 18.17
N GLN A 273 -36.48 35.03 18.77
CA GLN A 273 -36.51 35.31 20.21
C GLN A 273 -37.84 35.93 20.64
N LYS A 274 -38.36 36.92 19.91
CA LYS A 274 -39.68 37.49 20.19
C LYS A 274 -40.77 36.44 20.11
N ARG A 275 -40.76 35.59 19.08
CA ARG A 275 -41.75 34.53 18.91
C ARG A 275 -41.67 33.48 20.01
N ILE A 276 -40.47 33.06 20.41
CA ILE A 276 -40.26 32.13 21.52
C ILE A 276 -40.75 32.74 22.83
N GLN A 277 -40.39 34.01 23.10
CA GLN A 277 -40.82 34.73 24.29
C GLN A 277 -42.36 34.84 24.35
N GLU A 278 -43.00 35.09 23.21
CA GLU A 278 -44.44 35.18 23.10
C GLU A 278 -45.12 33.82 23.27
N GLN A 279 -44.57 32.74 22.70
CA GLN A 279 -45.04 31.37 22.92
C GLN A 279 -44.87 30.92 24.38
N LEU A 280 -43.75 31.23 25.03
CA LEU A 280 -43.54 30.94 26.45
C LEU A 280 -44.51 31.73 27.33
N ARG A 281 -44.76 33.01 27.01
CA ARG A 281 -45.79 33.82 27.68
C ARG A 281 -47.18 33.20 27.49
N GLN A 282 -47.54 32.78 26.29
CA GLN A 282 -48.80 32.10 26.00
C GLN A 282 -48.93 30.77 26.73
N CYS A 283 -47.88 29.94 26.78
CA CYS A 283 -47.89 28.70 27.56
C CYS A 283 -48.04 28.97 29.06
N THR A 284 -47.38 30.01 29.57
CA THR A 284 -47.51 30.41 30.98
C THR A 284 -48.90 30.96 31.29
N GLN A 285 -49.52 31.67 30.35
CA GLN A 285 -50.91 32.16 30.45
C GLN A 285 -51.93 31.02 30.38
N LEU A 286 -51.75 30.03 29.49
CA LEU A 286 -52.61 28.84 29.41
C LEU A 286 -52.48 27.94 30.65
N LEU A 287 -51.30 27.90 31.28
CA LEU A 287 -51.11 27.23 32.58
C LEU A 287 -51.76 28.02 33.74
N ALA A 288 -51.88 29.35 33.62
CA ALA A 288 -52.55 30.19 34.60
C ALA A 288 -54.09 30.19 34.46
N GLU A 289 -54.63 30.03 33.25
CA GLU A 289 -56.08 30.01 32.99
C GLU A 289 -56.73 28.65 33.27
N ASN A 290 -55.97 27.54 33.29
CA ASN A 290 -56.50 26.18 33.48
C ASN A 290 -56.41 25.65 34.93
N HIS A 291 -56.10 26.48 35.94
CA HIS A 291 -56.06 26.01 37.33
C HIS A 291 -56.81 26.92 38.31
N LEU A 292 -58.05 26.50 38.65
CA LEU A 292 -58.49 26.18 40.02
C LEU A 292 -59.73 25.24 39.92
N PRO A 293 -59.91 24.22 40.79
CA PRO A 293 -59.39 24.16 42.15
C PRO A 293 -58.36 23.05 42.44
N SER A 294 -57.41 23.39 43.33
CA SER A 294 -56.95 22.58 44.48
C SER A 294 -56.75 21.07 44.27
N SER A 295 -55.49 20.61 44.14
CA SER A 295 -55.00 19.44 44.90
C SER A 295 -53.51 19.12 44.74
N SER A 296 -52.81 19.55 43.67
CA SER A 296 -51.49 18.98 43.33
C SER A 296 -50.27 19.86 43.63
N SER A 297 -50.43 21.17 43.88
CA SER A 297 -49.29 22.02 44.30
C SER A 297 -48.97 21.90 45.79
N GLN A 298 -49.89 21.36 46.59
CA GLN A 298 -49.66 21.07 48.01
C GLN A 298 -48.65 19.93 48.18
N ASP A 299 -48.66 18.92 47.31
CA ASP A 299 -47.84 17.71 47.46
C ASP A 299 -46.33 17.97 47.35
N LEU A 300 -45.90 18.84 46.43
CA LEU A 300 -44.48 19.17 46.27
C LEU A 300 -43.98 20.18 47.32
N THR A 301 -44.90 21.02 47.81
CA THR A 301 -44.62 21.98 48.90
C THR A 301 -44.59 21.27 50.26
N ASP A 302 -45.41 20.24 50.46
CA ASP A 302 -45.42 19.40 51.67
C ASP A 302 -44.24 18.41 51.68
N MET A 303 -43.80 17.94 50.52
CA MET A 303 -42.56 17.15 50.41
C MET A 303 -41.32 17.99 50.71
N LEU A 304 -41.29 19.27 50.34
CA LEU A 304 -40.22 20.19 50.72
C LEU A 304 -40.29 20.60 52.20
N ARG A 305 -41.49 20.71 52.79
CA ARG A 305 -41.68 20.92 54.24
C ARG A 305 -41.30 19.69 55.07
N ALA A 306 -41.43 18.49 54.53
CA ALA A 306 -41.03 17.26 55.22
C ALA A 306 -39.50 17.15 55.42
N PHE A 307 -38.71 17.96 54.69
CA PHE A 307 -37.27 18.09 54.92
C PHE A 307 -36.89 19.16 55.96
N ASP A 308 -37.84 20.00 56.39
CA ASP A 308 -37.61 21.12 57.31
C ASP A 308 -38.50 21.03 58.57
N LEU A 309 -38.24 20.06 59.45
CA LEU A 309 -38.52 20.09 60.90
C LEU A 309 -37.47 19.17 61.58
N ASP A 310 -36.60 19.61 62.49
CA ASP A 310 -36.85 20.23 63.80
C ASP A 310 -35.54 20.94 64.31
N GLY A 311 -35.51 22.14 64.91
CA GLY A 311 -36.61 22.93 65.43
C GLY A 311 -36.28 24.40 65.78
N GLY A 312 -37.37 25.19 65.82
CA GLY A 312 -37.69 26.32 66.72
C GLY A 312 -36.77 27.56 66.75
N SER A 313 -37.24 28.81 66.67
CA SER A 313 -38.56 29.36 66.93
C SER A 313 -38.68 30.80 66.37
N ASP A 314 -39.87 31.12 65.86
CA ASP A 314 -40.58 32.41 65.98
C ASP A 314 -39.92 33.74 65.50
N GLN A 315 -40.36 34.23 64.33
CA GLN A 315 -41.22 35.42 64.18
C GLN A 315 -41.05 36.13 62.82
N LYS A 316 -42.22 36.39 62.23
CA LYS A 316 -42.55 37.31 61.13
C LYS A 316 -41.56 38.47 60.89
N LYS A 317 -41.14 38.64 59.63
CA LYS A 317 -41.27 39.90 58.85
C LYS A 317 -40.85 39.69 57.39
N GLY A 318 -41.71 40.13 56.48
CA GLY A 318 -41.55 39.99 55.03
C GLY A 318 -40.33 40.74 54.49
N SER A 319 -39.59 40.07 53.59
CA SER A 319 -38.46 40.64 52.88
C SER A 319 -38.93 41.34 51.60
N ARG A 320 -38.92 42.67 51.66
CA ARG A 320 -39.02 43.59 50.52
C ARG A 320 -37.72 43.55 49.72
N PHE A 321 -37.58 42.61 48.79
CA PHE A 321 -36.49 42.68 47.81
C PHE A 321 -37.02 42.80 46.37
N THR A 322 -37.79 43.85 46.16
CA THR A 322 -37.95 44.51 44.86
C THR A 322 -37.69 46.00 45.08
N ARG A 323 -36.42 46.41 45.10
CA ARG A 323 -36.06 47.77 44.66
C ARG A 323 -34.59 47.89 44.26
N THR A 324 -34.40 47.98 42.95
CA THR A 324 -33.47 48.93 42.31
C THR A 324 -31.99 48.54 42.28
N GLN A 325 -31.61 47.95 41.15
CA GLN A 325 -30.42 48.38 40.42
C GLN A 325 -30.32 49.91 40.40
N ARG A 326 -29.22 50.46 40.93
CA ARG A 326 -28.52 51.61 40.34
C ARG A 326 -27.19 51.89 41.05
N PHE A 327 -26.14 51.99 40.23
CA PHE A 327 -24.81 52.58 40.46
C PHE A 327 -23.70 51.72 41.10
N THR A 328 -22.89 51.15 40.19
CA THR A 328 -21.42 51.31 40.06
C THR A 328 -20.62 51.84 41.26
N TYR A 329 -19.59 51.10 41.69
CA TYR A 329 -18.19 51.56 41.73
C TYR A 329 -17.26 50.36 41.95
N GLN A 330 -16.63 49.88 40.86
CA GLN A 330 -15.30 49.28 40.93
C GLN A 330 -14.33 50.43 41.24
N GLN A 331 -13.54 50.33 42.32
CA GLN A 331 -12.41 51.25 42.54
C GLN A 331 -11.12 50.58 42.04
N ASP A 332 -10.44 51.30 41.14
CA ASP A 332 -9.18 50.91 40.51
C ASP A 332 -8.03 50.78 41.52
N PRO A 333 -7.13 49.78 41.38
CA PRO A 333 -6.00 49.53 42.30
C PRO A 333 -4.99 50.70 42.45
N HIS A 334 -5.03 51.69 41.55
CA HIS A 334 -4.13 52.85 41.61
C HIS A 334 -4.53 53.89 42.68
N THR A 335 -5.79 53.92 43.14
CA THR A 335 -6.22 54.85 44.20
C THR A 335 -5.99 54.34 45.63
N LEU A 336 -5.74 53.03 45.82
CA LEU A 336 -5.39 52.48 47.13
C LEU A 336 -3.89 52.69 47.47
N LYS A 337 -3.00 52.62 46.48
CA LYS A 337 -1.56 52.86 46.67
C LYS A 337 -1.24 54.32 47.04
N GLU A 338 -1.93 55.30 46.45
CA GLU A 338 -1.76 56.71 46.86
C GLU A 338 -2.30 56.99 48.29
N ARG A 339 -3.31 56.24 48.76
CA ARG A 339 -3.83 56.37 50.13
C ARG A 339 -2.95 55.67 51.17
N MET A 340 -2.34 54.53 50.84
CA MET A 340 -1.39 53.86 51.73
C MET A 340 -0.03 54.59 51.81
N GLN A 341 0.41 55.25 50.72
CA GLN A 341 1.64 56.07 50.75
C GLN A 341 1.44 57.40 51.51
N ARG A 342 0.26 58.03 51.44
CA ARG A 342 -0.05 59.22 52.27
C ARG A 342 -0.28 58.94 53.77
N ALA A 343 -0.56 57.69 54.15
CA ALA A 343 -0.73 57.30 55.56
C ALA A 343 0.59 56.85 56.24
N ALA A 344 1.61 56.45 55.48
CA ALA A 344 2.92 56.10 56.02
C ALA A 344 3.84 57.33 56.23
N GLU A 345 3.57 58.46 55.58
CA GLU A 345 4.31 59.73 55.77
C GLU A 345 3.80 60.60 56.93
N ILE A 346 2.77 60.18 57.67
CA ILE A 346 2.28 60.85 58.90
C ILE A 346 2.34 59.86 60.07
N LEU A 347 3.55 59.52 60.50
CA LEU A 347 3.80 58.94 61.81
C LEU A 347 5.06 59.58 62.42
N PRO A 348 4.94 60.38 63.49
CA PRO A 348 6.08 60.79 64.29
C PRO A 348 6.63 59.57 65.04
N LYS A 349 7.97 59.53 65.21
CA LYS A 349 8.64 58.63 66.15
C LYS A 349 7.98 58.79 67.52
N LYS A 350 7.39 57.72 68.06
CA LYS A 350 6.85 57.69 69.42
C LYS A 350 7.86 57.03 70.36
N ASP A 351 7.99 57.67 71.52
CA ASP A 351 8.99 57.43 72.54
C ASP A 351 8.76 56.14 73.34
N ALA A 352 9.82 55.68 74.01
CA ALA A 352 9.92 54.41 74.73
C ALA A 352 8.99 54.23 75.97
N GLN A 353 8.10 55.18 76.29
CA GLN A 353 7.18 55.09 77.43
C GLN A 353 5.76 54.60 77.07
N ASP A 354 5.34 54.70 75.81
CA ASP A 354 4.04 54.13 75.36
C ASP A 354 4.15 52.61 75.11
N ALA A 355 5.36 52.07 74.90
CA ALA A 355 5.60 50.65 74.67
C ALA A 355 5.40 49.77 75.92
N ASP A 356 5.75 50.27 77.13
CA ASP A 356 5.62 49.49 78.36
C ASP A 356 4.16 49.30 78.81
N ALA A 357 3.28 50.26 78.52
CA ALA A 357 1.85 50.17 78.83
C ALA A 357 1.12 49.20 77.89
N GLU A 358 1.44 49.24 76.59
CA GLU A 358 0.94 48.25 75.62
C GLU A 358 1.47 46.84 75.94
N GLN A 359 2.71 46.71 76.44
CA GLN A 359 3.29 45.42 76.82
C GLN A 359 2.60 44.80 78.06
N GLN A 360 2.18 45.61 79.03
CA GLN A 360 1.44 45.14 80.21
C GLN A 360 -0.01 44.71 79.88
N GLU A 361 -0.66 45.41 78.96
CA GLU A 361 -2.01 45.05 78.50
C GLU A 361 -1.97 43.74 77.68
N ILE A 362 -0.96 43.60 76.81
CA ILE A 362 -0.66 42.36 76.08
C ILE A 362 -0.38 41.21 77.03
N SER A 363 0.40 41.40 78.10
CA SER A 363 0.67 40.31 79.06
C SER A 363 -0.58 39.89 79.83
N SER A 364 -1.47 40.83 80.19
CA SER A 364 -2.73 40.48 80.87
C SER A 364 -3.69 39.71 79.96
N LEU A 365 -3.75 40.07 78.67
CA LEU A 365 -4.54 39.36 77.68
C LEU A 365 -3.94 37.98 77.37
N GLN A 366 -2.61 37.86 77.36
CA GLN A 366 -1.92 36.57 77.25
C GLN A 366 -2.25 35.66 78.43
N GLU A 367 -2.25 36.15 79.68
CA GLU A 367 -2.64 35.36 80.84
C GLU A 367 -4.13 34.92 80.79
N GLN A 368 -5.02 35.79 80.31
CA GLN A 368 -6.44 35.44 80.12
C GLN A 368 -6.62 34.39 79.01
N ILE A 369 -5.87 34.50 77.90
CA ILE A 369 -5.86 33.51 76.83
C ILE A 369 -5.34 32.17 77.37
N ASP A 370 -4.23 32.17 78.11
CA ASP A 370 -3.65 30.95 78.69
C ASP A 370 -4.63 30.26 79.66
N SER A 371 -5.36 31.03 80.47
CA SER A 371 -6.41 30.51 81.36
C SER A 371 -7.55 29.85 80.57
N ILE A 372 -8.06 30.53 79.54
CA ILE A 372 -9.13 29.99 78.68
C ILE A 372 -8.64 28.75 77.92
N GLU A 373 -7.38 28.74 77.46
CA GLU A 373 -6.78 27.57 76.82
C GLU A 373 -6.65 26.38 77.78
N GLN A 374 -6.38 26.60 79.07
CA GLN A 374 -6.39 25.53 80.07
C GLN A 374 -7.80 24.99 80.33
N GLU A 375 -8.82 25.86 80.40
CA GLU A 375 -10.21 25.44 80.53
C GLU A 375 -10.70 24.66 79.30
N ILE A 376 -10.38 25.13 78.09
CA ILE A 376 -10.68 24.42 76.84
C ILE A 376 -9.98 23.05 76.82
N ARG A 377 -8.73 22.96 77.28
CA ARG A 377 -8.01 21.68 77.42
C ARG A 377 -8.72 20.74 78.39
N GLY A 378 -9.11 21.22 79.58
CA GLY A 378 -9.84 20.43 80.57
C GLY A 378 -11.21 19.95 80.06
N LEU A 379 -11.96 20.81 79.37
CA LEU A 379 -13.23 20.45 78.73
C LEU A 379 -13.03 19.47 77.55
N SER A 380 -11.94 19.59 76.80
CA SER A 380 -11.60 18.64 75.74
C SER A 380 -11.30 17.26 76.31
N GLU A 381 -10.58 17.17 77.43
CA GLU A 381 -10.30 15.91 78.12
C GLU A 381 -11.56 15.29 78.72
N SER A 382 -12.44 16.08 79.33
CA SER A 382 -13.71 15.57 79.85
C SER A 382 -14.65 15.09 78.73
N ASN A 383 -14.70 15.79 77.60
CA ASN A 383 -15.45 15.38 76.43
C ASN A 383 -14.90 14.07 75.83
N LYS A 384 -13.57 13.91 75.75
CA LYS A 384 -12.94 12.64 75.35
C LYS A 384 -13.31 11.49 76.29
N ARG A 385 -13.30 11.72 77.61
CA ARG A 385 -13.72 10.71 78.60
C ARG A 385 -15.19 10.32 78.43
N LEU A 386 -16.08 11.31 78.24
CA LEU A 386 -17.50 11.06 77.99
C LEU A 386 -17.73 10.31 76.68
N GLN A 387 -17.01 10.64 75.61
CA GLN A 387 -17.08 9.92 74.33
C GLN A 387 -16.71 8.44 74.48
N LEU A 388 -15.66 8.13 75.25
CA LEU A 388 -15.28 6.74 75.52
C LEU A 388 -16.37 6.01 76.32
N THR A 389 -16.92 6.64 77.36
CA THR A 389 -18.01 6.03 78.15
C THR A 389 -19.27 5.81 77.31
N VAL A 390 -19.65 6.76 76.45
CA VAL A 390 -20.79 6.62 75.53
C VAL A 390 -20.53 5.46 74.57
N SER A 391 -19.35 5.39 73.96
CA SER A 391 -19.00 4.29 73.05
C SER A 391 -19.04 2.92 73.74
N GLN A 392 -18.58 2.84 75.00
CA GLN A 392 -18.64 1.61 75.78
C GLN A 392 -20.10 1.19 76.08
N VAL A 393 -20.93 2.14 76.55
CA VAL A 393 -22.35 1.87 76.86
C VAL A 393 -23.14 1.52 75.59
N GLU A 394 -22.83 2.14 74.46
CA GLU A 394 -23.40 1.78 73.15
C GLU A 394 -23.02 0.35 72.74
N GLY A 395 -21.76 -0.05 72.97
CA GLY A 395 -21.30 -1.43 72.76
C GLY A 395 -22.08 -2.43 73.61
N GLU A 396 -22.14 -2.21 74.93
CA GLU A 396 -22.86 -3.07 75.88
C GLU A 396 -24.36 -3.14 75.55
N ALA A 397 -24.97 -2.01 75.17
CA ALA A 397 -26.38 -1.97 74.76
C ALA A 397 -26.63 -2.77 73.48
N ASN A 398 -25.69 -2.74 72.51
CA ASN A 398 -25.82 -3.49 71.27
C ASN A 398 -25.67 -5.00 71.49
N GLU A 399 -24.72 -5.44 72.32
CA GLU A 399 -24.57 -6.84 72.70
C GLU A 399 -25.81 -7.37 73.43
N MET A 400 -26.34 -6.58 74.36
CA MET A 400 -27.57 -6.94 75.07
C MET A 400 -28.79 -7.00 74.13
N ARG A 401 -28.88 -6.13 73.13
CA ARG A 401 -29.93 -6.20 72.09
C ARG A 401 -29.82 -7.47 71.27
N GLN A 402 -28.63 -7.81 70.76
CA GLN A 402 -28.42 -9.04 69.99
C GLN A 402 -28.76 -10.29 70.81
N SER A 403 -28.33 -10.35 72.08
CA SER A 403 -28.68 -11.47 72.97
C SER A 403 -30.19 -11.55 73.24
N CYS A 404 -30.87 -10.41 73.40
CA CYS A 404 -32.33 -10.37 73.53
C CYS A 404 -33.03 -10.85 72.25
N GLU A 405 -32.56 -10.47 71.06
CA GLU A 405 -33.09 -10.94 69.78
C GLU A 405 -32.88 -12.45 69.59
N GLU A 406 -31.71 -12.98 69.91
CA GLU A 406 -31.44 -14.41 69.88
C GLU A 406 -32.36 -15.17 70.83
N LYS A 407 -32.48 -14.71 72.09
CA LYS A 407 -33.38 -15.33 73.08
C LYS A 407 -34.84 -15.22 72.64
N ALA A 408 -35.27 -14.09 72.08
CA ALA A 408 -36.62 -13.92 71.54
C ALA A 408 -36.88 -14.87 70.37
N ASN A 409 -35.91 -15.08 69.48
CA ASN A 409 -36.00 -16.04 68.39
C ASN A 409 -36.09 -17.48 68.92
N ILE A 410 -35.28 -17.85 69.92
CA ILE A 410 -35.36 -19.16 70.58
C ILE A 410 -36.73 -19.37 71.21
N VAL A 411 -37.24 -18.38 71.97
CA VAL A 411 -38.57 -18.44 72.58
C VAL A 411 -39.65 -18.56 71.50
N ARG A 412 -39.54 -17.83 70.39
CA ARG A 412 -40.49 -17.90 69.27
C ARG A 412 -40.52 -19.30 68.64
N VAL A 413 -39.35 -19.90 68.40
CA VAL A 413 -39.25 -21.27 67.87
C VAL A 413 -39.80 -22.27 68.87
N LYS A 414 -39.43 -22.18 70.15
CA LYS A 414 -39.93 -23.07 71.21
C LYS A 414 -41.45 -22.95 71.40
N LYS A 415 -42.00 -21.73 71.35
CA LYS A 415 -43.45 -21.51 71.43
C LYS A 415 -44.18 -22.19 70.28
N ARG A 416 -43.71 -22.02 69.04
CA ARG A 416 -44.25 -22.73 67.87
C ARG A 416 -44.11 -24.25 68.00
N ALA A 417 -42.99 -24.75 68.52
CA ALA A 417 -42.81 -26.18 68.76
C ALA A 417 -43.84 -26.71 69.78
N VAL A 418 -44.09 -25.98 70.87
CA VAL A 418 -45.11 -26.31 71.88
C VAL A 418 -46.52 -26.30 71.28
N GLU A 419 -46.84 -25.32 70.43
CA GLU A 419 -48.13 -25.25 69.71
C GLU A 419 -48.37 -26.46 68.78
N LEU A 420 -47.30 -27.12 68.30
CA LEU A 420 -47.36 -28.27 67.41
C LEU A 420 -47.38 -29.64 68.12
N LEU A 421 -47.15 -29.69 69.44
CA LEU A 421 -47.15 -30.93 70.24
C LEU A 421 -48.50 -31.67 70.32
N PRO A 422 -49.68 -31.00 70.33
CA PRO A 422 -50.96 -31.69 70.44
C PRO A 422 -51.25 -32.68 69.29
N ASP A 423 -50.61 -32.51 68.14
CA ASP A 423 -50.72 -33.39 66.96
C ASP A 423 -49.33 -33.77 66.43
N ALA A 424 -48.44 -34.20 67.34
CA ALA A 424 -47.01 -34.40 67.07
C ALA A 424 -46.75 -35.40 65.93
N ASP A 425 -47.44 -36.55 65.91
CA ASP A 425 -47.20 -37.60 64.93
C ASP A 425 -47.57 -37.17 63.50
N ASN A 426 -48.75 -36.54 63.32
CA ASN A 426 -49.17 -36.03 62.01
C ASN A 426 -48.31 -34.85 61.55
N ASN A 427 -47.89 -33.97 62.47
CA ASN A 427 -47.02 -32.84 62.15
C ASN A 427 -45.62 -33.31 61.75
N LEU A 428 -45.08 -34.35 62.40
CA LEU A 428 -43.81 -34.96 62.04
C LEU A 428 -43.85 -35.58 60.64
N VAL A 429 -44.92 -36.30 60.29
CA VAL A 429 -45.12 -36.85 58.95
C VAL A 429 -45.19 -35.74 57.88
N LYS A 430 -45.92 -34.64 58.15
CA LYS A 430 -45.99 -33.49 57.25
C LYS A 430 -44.64 -32.79 57.06
N LEU A 431 -43.88 -32.62 58.15
CA LEU A 431 -42.54 -32.02 58.09
C LEU A 431 -41.56 -32.93 57.33
N GLN A 432 -41.60 -34.24 57.57
CA GLN A 432 -40.81 -35.21 56.83
C GLN A 432 -41.13 -35.14 55.33
N ALA A 433 -42.42 -35.13 54.96
CA ALA A 433 -42.84 -34.98 53.56
C ALA A 433 -42.37 -33.66 52.94
N LEU A 434 -42.37 -32.55 53.69
CA LEU A 434 -41.83 -31.27 53.22
C LEU A 434 -40.30 -31.30 53.05
N VAL A 435 -39.58 -31.95 53.97
CA VAL A 435 -38.14 -32.16 53.89
C VAL A 435 -37.81 -33.02 52.68
N ASP A 436 -38.48 -34.15 52.50
CA ASP A 436 -38.27 -35.06 51.37
C ASP A 436 -38.61 -34.37 50.04
N ALA A 437 -39.72 -33.63 49.97
CA ALA A 437 -40.06 -32.83 48.79
C ALA A 437 -39.02 -31.73 48.52
N SER A 438 -38.44 -31.13 49.56
CA SER A 438 -37.38 -30.13 49.40
C SER A 438 -36.05 -30.76 48.95
N ALA A 439 -35.69 -31.92 49.48
CA ALA A 439 -34.52 -32.70 49.10
C ALA A 439 -34.62 -33.17 47.64
N GLN A 440 -35.80 -33.66 47.23
CA GLN A 440 -36.06 -34.03 45.84
C GLN A 440 -35.97 -32.83 44.89
N ARG A 441 -36.49 -31.66 45.30
CA ARG A 441 -36.33 -30.41 44.53
C ARG A 441 -34.86 -30.02 44.39
N MET A 442 -34.07 -30.11 45.46
CA MET A 442 -32.63 -29.84 45.40
C MET A 442 -31.90 -30.82 44.47
N ALA A 443 -32.16 -32.12 44.58
CA ALA A 443 -31.56 -33.13 43.71
C ALA A 443 -31.87 -32.87 42.23
N ASN A 444 -33.11 -32.50 41.90
CA ASN A 444 -33.51 -32.14 40.54
C ASN A 444 -32.76 -30.89 40.04
N LEU A 445 -32.62 -29.86 40.89
CA LEU A 445 -31.87 -28.64 40.53
C LEU A 445 -30.38 -28.92 40.34
N VAL A 446 -29.77 -29.79 41.15
CA VAL A 446 -28.39 -30.22 40.98
C VAL A 446 -28.21 -30.96 39.65
N GLY A 447 -29.10 -31.91 39.33
CA GLY A 447 -29.04 -32.61 38.05
C GLY A 447 -29.21 -31.68 36.83
N GLN A 448 -30.10 -30.69 36.92
CA GLN A 448 -30.25 -29.66 35.88
C GLN A 448 -28.99 -28.79 35.76
N TRP A 449 -28.41 -28.39 36.89
CA TRP A 449 -27.18 -27.60 36.95
C TRP A 449 -26.00 -28.36 36.35
N GLU A 450 -25.78 -29.62 36.74
CA GLU A 450 -24.70 -30.46 36.24
C GLU A 450 -24.83 -30.70 34.73
N SER A 451 -26.05 -30.97 34.25
CA SER A 451 -26.31 -31.14 32.82
C SER A 451 -25.99 -29.87 32.03
N HIS A 452 -26.40 -28.70 32.54
CA HIS A 452 -26.11 -27.42 31.91
C HIS A 452 -24.61 -27.07 31.98
N GLN A 453 -23.97 -27.31 33.12
CA GLN A 453 -22.54 -27.06 33.34
C GLN A 453 -21.68 -27.95 32.43
N ALA A 454 -22.04 -29.24 32.27
CA ALA A 454 -21.35 -30.15 31.37
C ALA A 454 -21.41 -29.64 29.92
N ARG A 455 -22.61 -29.29 29.43
CA ARG A 455 -22.79 -28.74 28.09
C ARG A 455 -21.96 -27.47 27.87
N LEU A 456 -22.00 -26.54 28.83
CA LEU A 456 -21.26 -25.28 28.73
C LEU A 456 -19.74 -25.49 28.74
N ASN A 457 -19.25 -26.46 29.51
CA ASN A 457 -17.84 -26.83 29.53
C ASN A 457 -17.39 -27.45 28.20
N ASP A 458 -18.23 -28.28 27.57
CA ASP A 458 -17.91 -28.85 26.26
C ASP A 458 -17.93 -27.80 25.16
N GLU A 459 -18.90 -26.86 25.19
CA GLU A 459 -18.89 -25.68 24.32
C GLU A 459 -17.63 -24.83 24.52
N TYR A 460 -17.22 -24.60 25.78
CA TYR A 460 -15.99 -23.86 26.08
C TYR A 460 -14.74 -24.56 25.53
N ARG A 461 -14.65 -25.88 25.69
CA ARG A 461 -13.53 -26.68 25.16
C ARG A 461 -13.48 -26.61 23.63
N GLU A 462 -14.63 -26.73 22.97
CA GLU A 462 -14.69 -26.65 21.51
C GLU A 462 -14.34 -25.24 21.00
N LEU A 463 -14.84 -24.18 21.64
CA LEU A 463 -14.47 -22.80 21.31
C LEU A 463 -12.96 -22.57 21.48
N LYS A 464 -12.36 -23.10 22.55
CA LYS A 464 -10.91 -23.01 22.79
C LYS A 464 -10.12 -23.77 21.72
N ARG A 465 -10.59 -24.94 21.30
CA ARG A 465 -9.99 -25.73 20.21
C ARG A 465 -10.03 -24.96 18.88
N VAL A 466 -11.18 -24.35 18.55
CA VAL A 466 -11.35 -23.54 17.34
C VAL A 466 -10.47 -22.29 17.38
N GLN A 467 -10.37 -21.63 18.52
CA GLN A 467 -9.47 -20.48 18.70
C GLN A 467 -8.01 -20.89 18.43
N GLN A 468 -7.54 -21.97 19.04
CA GLN A 468 -6.18 -22.46 18.82
C GLN A 468 -5.92 -22.79 17.35
N GLN A 469 -6.88 -23.44 16.67
CA GLN A 469 -6.76 -23.72 15.24
C GLN A 469 -6.67 -22.45 14.40
N GLN A 470 -7.46 -21.42 14.71
CA GLN A 470 -7.37 -20.13 14.01
C GLN A 470 -6.03 -19.43 14.25
N GLU A 471 -5.48 -19.52 15.46
CA GLU A 471 -4.15 -18.97 15.78
C GLU A 471 -3.04 -19.72 15.02
N ASP A 472 -3.12 -21.05 14.96
CA ASP A 472 -2.17 -21.88 14.22
C ASP A 472 -2.25 -21.62 12.70
N GLU A 473 -3.46 -21.49 12.14
CA GLU A 473 -3.69 -21.13 10.75
C GLU A 473 -3.15 -19.73 10.45
N SER A 474 -3.46 -18.73 11.28
CA SER A 474 -2.94 -17.36 11.15
C SER A 474 -1.41 -17.32 11.17
N SER A 475 -0.79 -18.10 12.08
CA SER A 475 0.67 -18.24 12.17
C SER A 475 1.28 -18.85 10.90
N ARG A 476 0.63 -19.86 10.32
CA ARG A 476 1.04 -20.46 9.03
C ARG A 476 0.93 -19.45 7.89
N TRP A 477 -0.21 -18.78 7.76
CA TRP A 477 -0.41 -17.73 6.75
C TRP A 477 0.63 -16.61 6.87
N MET A 478 1.00 -16.23 8.10
CA MET A 478 2.03 -15.22 8.34
C MET A 478 3.43 -15.71 7.92
N LYS A 479 3.77 -16.98 8.15
CA LYS A 479 5.01 -17.58 7.63
C LYS A 479 5.04 -17.59 6.10
N ASP A 480 3.98 -18.10 5.48
CA ASP A 480 3.88 -18.17 4.01
C ASP A 480 3.98 -16.78 3.38
N ALA A 481 3.35 -15.77 3.99
CA ALA A 481 3.46 -14.39 3.55
C ALA A 481 4.91 -13.88 3.63
N LYS A 482 5.62 -14.14 4.74
CA LYS A 482 7.03 -13.76 4.88
C LYS A 482 7.91 -14.42 3.82
N ASP A 483 7.75 -15.72 3.60
CA ASP A 483 8.50 -16.47 2.60
C ASP A 483 8.23 -15.94 1.17
N LEU A 484 6.99 -15.56 0.86
CA LEU A 484 6.64 -14.94 -0.41
C LEU A 484 7.29 -13.56 -0.56
N TYR A 485 7.29 -12.72 0.49
CA TYR A 485 7.97 -11.43 0.45
C TYR A 485 9.48 -11.56 0.25
N GLU A 486 10.11 -12.54 0.89
CA GLU A 486 11.54 -12.82 0.69
C GLU A 486 11.83 -13.28 -0.74
N LYS A 487 10.98 -14.14 -1.33
CA LYS A 487 11.10 -14.56 -2.73
C LYS A 487 10.91 -13.40 -3.70
N ILE A 488 9.90 -12.54 -3.49
CA ILE A 488 9.67 -11.35 -4.32
C ILE A 488 10.87 -10.43 -4.25
N ARG A 489 11.42 -10.19 -3.05
CA ARG A 489 12.62 -9.38 -2.87
C ARG A 489 13.82 -9.98 -3.60
N GLY A 490 14.06 -11.28 -3.43
CA GLY A 490 15.13 -11.99 -4.13
C GLY A 490 15.02 -11.88 -5.65
N SER A 491 13.82 -12.07 -6.20
CA SER A 491 13.56 -11.93 -7.64
C SER A 491 13.75 -10.49 -8.14
N ALA A 492 13.36 -9.49 -7.34
CA ALA A 492 13.55 -8.08 -7.69
C ALA A 492 15.04 -7.69 -7.70
N ASP A 493 15.81 -8.18 -6.72
CA ASP A 493 17.26 -7.96 -6.66
C ASP A 493 17.98 -8.67 -7.83
N GLU A 494 17.54 -9.87 -8.21
CA GLU A 494 18.07 -10.57 -9.39
C GLU A 494 17.74 -9.84 -10.70
N ALA A 495 16.51 -9.34 -10.85
CA ALA A 495 16.12 -8.55 -12.01
C ALA A 495 16.98 -7.29 -12.15
N LYS A 496 17.25 -6.57 -11.06
CA LYS A 496 18.15 -5.41 -11.06
C LYS A 496 19.56 -5.77 -11.50
N ARG A 497 20.15 -6.84 -10.95
CA ARG A 497 21.49 -7.30 -11.36
C ARG A 497 21.55 -7.66 -12.86
N LYS A 498 20.50 -8.32 -13.38
CA LYS A 498 20.40 -8.65 -14.81
C LYS A 498 20.25 -7.41 -15.68
N GLU A 499 19.51 -6.41 -15.21
CA GLU A 499 19.35 -5.14 -15.93
C GLU A 499 20.65 -4.32 -15.96
N GLU A 500 21.39 -4.30 -14.86
CA GLU A 500 22.74 -3.70 -14.78
C GLU A 500 23.71 -4.41 -15.74
N LEU A 501 23.73 -5.74 -15.72
CA LEU A 501 24.56 -6.53 -16.64
C LEU A 501 24.15 -6.30 -18.11
N TYR A 502 22.86 -6.22 -18.39
CA TYR A 502 22.35 -5.92 -19.73
C TYR A 502 22.81 -4.54 -20.21
N LYS A 503 22.77 -3.51 -19.34
CA LYS A 503 23.29 -2.17 -19.65
C LYS A 503 24.79 -2.20 -19.95
N GLN A 504 25.57 -2.96 -19.17
CA GLN A 504 27.01 -3.15 -19.44
C GLN A 504 27.24 -3.81 -20.81
N LEU A 505 26.57 -4.93 -21.08
CA LEU A 505 26.69 -5.65 -22.36
C LEU A 505 26.26 -4.80 -23.56
N LEU A 506 25.22 -3.98 -23.41
CA LEU A 506 24.82 -3.04 -24.45
C LEU A 506 25.91 -2.00 -24.71
N SER A 507 26.52 -1.44 -23.67
CA SER A 507 27.60 -0.46 -23.83
C SER A 507 28.82 -1.06 -24.53
N GLU A 508 29.17 -2.32 -24.20
CA GLU A 508 30.23 -3.06 -24.89
C GLU A 508 29.86 -3.31 -26.36
N TYR A 509 28.63 -3.76 -26.61
CA TYR A 509 28.12 -3.97 -27.97
C TYR A 509 28.11 -2.68 -28.81
N GLU A 510 27.80 -1.54 -28.20
CA GLU A 510 27.84 -0.25 -28.88
C GLU A 510 29.26 0.21 -29.22
N SER A 511 30.23 -0.12 -28.36
CA SER A 511 31.65 0.17 -28.58
C SER A 511 32.30 -0.71 -29.67
N LEU A 512 31.71 -1.87 -29.96
CA LEU A 512 32.22 -2.80 -30.95
C LEU A 512 31.98 -2.28 -32.38
N PRO A 513 32.94 -2.47 -33.31
CA PRO A 513 32.76 -2.09 -34.72
C PRO A 513 31.59 -2.85 -35.37
N LYS A 514 30.52 -2.12 -35.73
CA LYS A 514 29.27 -2.69 -36.29
C LYS A 514 29.30 -2.87 -37.82
N GLU A 515 30.37 -2.44 -38.48
CA GLU A 515 30.46 -2.38 -39.95
C GLU A 515 30.61 -3.75 -40.62
N VAL A 516 31.07 -4.78 -39.90
CA VAL A 516 31.29 -6.11 -40.48
C VAL A 516 30.27 -7.10 -39.94
N SER A 517 29.27 -7.39 -40.75
CA SER A 517 28.26 -8.41 -40.42
C SER A 517 28.92 -9.77 -40.20
N ARG A 518 28.36 -10.59 -39.30
CA ARG A 518 28.77 -11.99 -39.12
C ARG A 518 28.85 -12.76 -40.44
N ALA A 519 27.96 -12.42 -41.38
CA ALA A 519 27.94 -13.00 -42.71
C ALA A 519 29.22 -12.68 -43.50
N ALA A 520 29.75 -11.45 -43.42
CA ALA A 520 30.99 -11.07 -44.08
C ALA A 520 32.21 -11.81 -43.50
N TYR A 521 32.29 -11.97 -42.17
CA TYR A 521 33.33 -12.82 -41.56
C TYR A 521 33.21 -14.28 -41.98
N THR A 522 31.97 -14.80 -42.02
CA THR A 522 31.72 -16.19 -42.43
C THR A 522 32.09 -16.41 -43.90
N GLN A 523 31.73 -15.49 -44.79
CA GLN A 523 32.12 -15.53 -46.20
C GLN A 523 33.63 -15.48 -46.37
N ARG A 524 34.31 -14.55 -45.69
CA ARG A 524 35.78 -14.45 -45.75
C ARG A 524 36.47 -15.71 -45.25
N ILE A 525 35.97 -16.33 -44.18
CA ILE A 525 36.48 -17.62 -43.69
C ILE A 525 36.26 -18.71 -44.74
N LEU A 526 35.07 -18.77 -45.36
CA LEU A 526 34.77 -19.76 -46.41
C LEU A 526 35.64 -19.57 -47.65
N GLU A 527 35.92 -18.32 -48.04
CA GLU A 527 36.84 -17.99 -49.13
C GLU A 527 38.27 -18.45 -48.81
N ILE A 528 38.76 -18.17 -47.60
CA ILE A 528 40.06 -18.65 -47.12
C ILE A 528 40.11 -20.18 -47.17
N VAL A 529 39.07 -20.87 -46.68
CA VAL A 529 38.99 -22.34 -46.73
C VAL A 529 38.99 -22.86 -48.17
N SER A 530 38.29 -22.19 -49.10
CA SER A 530 38.29 -22.53 -50.52
C SER A 530 39.69 -22.38 -51.14
N ASN A 531 40.38 -21.27 -50.83
CA ASN A 531 41.74 -21.04 -51.29
C ASN A 531 42.72 -22.08 -50.74
N ILE A 532 42.60 -22.47 -49.47
CA ILE A 532 43.42 -23.54 -48.87
C ILE A 532 43.18 -24.89 -49.59
N LYS A 533 41.93 -25.19 -49.98
CA LYS A 533 41.63 -26.42 -50.74
C LYS A 533 42.30 -26.39 -52.12
N LYS A 534 42.20 -25.28 -52.86
CA LYS A 534 42.88 -25.12 -54.16
C LYS A 534 44.39 -25.27 -54.03
N GLN A 535 44.99 -24.64 -53.02
CA GLN A 535 46.42 -24.78 -52.75
C GLN A 535 46.83 -26.24 -52.48
N LYS A 536 46.01 -27.00 -51.74
CA LYS A 536 46.30 -28.44 -51.52
C LYS A 536 46.25 -29.26 -52.80
N GLU A 537 45.29 -28.97 -53.69
CA GLU A 537 45.19 -29.63 -55.00
C GLU A 537 46.41 -29.32 -55.87
N GLU A 538 46.82 -28.05 -55.93
CA GLU A 538 48.02 -27.62 -56.66
C GLU A 538 49.29 -28.25 -56.09
N ILE A 539 49.47 -28.28 -54.76
CA ILE A 539 50.59 -28.98 -54.11
C ILE A 539 50.59 -30.46 -54.49
N THR A 540 49.42 -31.11 -54.49
CA THR A 540 49.32 -32.52 -54.87
C THR A 540 49.73 -32.75 -56.32
N LYS A 541 49.36 -31.84 -57.22
CA LYS A 541 49.79 -31.86 -58.62
C LYS A 541 51.31 -31.69 -58.73
N ILE A 542 51.89 -30.67 -58.09
CA ILE A 542 53.34 -30.44 -58.07
C ILE A 542 54.09 -31.66 -57.54
N LEU A 543 53.57 -32.33 -56.51
CA LEU A 543 54.15 -33.56 -55.97
C LEU A 543 54.08 -34.73 -56.97
N SER A 544 53.01 -34.83 -57.75
CA SER A 544 52.91 -35.83 -58.83
C SER A 544 53.94 -35.57 -59.92
N ASP A 545 54.00 -34.33 -60.41
CA ASP A 545 54.92 -33.91 -61.47
C ASP A 545 56.37 -34.09 -61.01
N THR A 546 56.69 -33.75 -59.76
CA THR A 546 58.02 -33.97 -59.17
C THR A 546 58.38 -35.47 -59.10
N LYS A 547 57.41 -36.34 -58.76
CA LYS A 547 57.64 -37.80 -58.76
C LYS A 547 57.84 -38.35 -60.16
N GLU A 548 57.14 -37.81 -61.16
CA GLU A 548 57.31 -38.18 -62.55
C GLU A 548 58.69 -37.77 -63.07
N LEU A 549 59.09 -36.52 -62.86
CA LEU A 549 60.44 -36.04 -63.17
C LEU A 549 61.53 -36.90 -62.49
N GLN A 550 61.36 -37.25 -61.20
CA GLN A 550 62.32 -38.11 -60.52
C GLN A 550 62.42 -39.51 -61.15
N LYS A 551 61.30 -40.08 -61.63
CA LYS A 551 61.30 -41.35 -62.36
C LYS A 551 62.01 -41.23 -63.70
N GLU A 552 61.77 -40.15 -64.43
CA GLU A 552 62.44 -39.89 -65.71
C GLU A 552 63.96 -39.73 -65.52
N ILE A 553 64.39 -38.95 -64.53
CA ILE A 553 65.79 -38.80 -64.14
C ILE A 553 66.39 -40.18 -63.86
N ASN A 554 65.79 -40.95 -62.95
CA ASN A 554 66.32 -42.28 -62.58
C ASN A 554 66.35 -43.25 -63.78
N ASN A 555 65.36 -43.20 -64.67
CA ASN A 555 65.31 -44.03 -65.88
C ASN A 555 66.42 -43.64 -66.87
N LEU A 556 66.64 -42.34 -67.09
CA LEU A 556 67.70 -41.83 -67.95
C LEU A 556 69.08 -42.13 -67.38
N THR A 557 69.32 -41.88 -66.09
CA THR A 557 70.57 -42.24 -65.40
C THR A 557 70.86 -43.73 -65.54
N GLY A 558 69.89 -44.59 -65.22
CA GLY A 558 70.06 -46.05 -65.37
C GLY A 558 70.20 -46.50 -66.84
N LYS A 559 69.66 -45.76 -67.82
CA LYS A 559 69.88 -46.03 -69.25
C LYS A 559 71.30 -45.69 -69.65
N VAL A 560 71.82 -44.52 -69.22
CA VAL A 560 73.21 -44.09 -69.46
C VAL A 560 74.18 -45.13 -68.92
N ASP A 561 74.04 -45.53 -67.65
CA ASP A 561 74.93 -46.53 -67.01
C ASP A 561 74.94 -47.87 -67.76
N ARG A 562 73.76 -48.41 -68.07
CA ARG A 562 73.66 -49.69 -68.81
C ARG A 562 74.25 -49.59 -70.21
N THR A 563 74.01 -48.49 -70.93
CA THR A 563 74.59 -48.29 -72.26
C THR A 563 76.10 -48.13 -72.21
N PHE A 564 76.63 -47.47 -71.18
CA PHE A 564 78.06 -47.34 -70.99
C PHE A 564 78.71 -48.69 -70.70
N VAL A 565 78.19 -49.49 -69.77
CA VAL A 565 78.74 -50.82 -69.44
C VAL A 565 78.83 -51.72 -70.67
N VAL A 566 77.76 -51.79 -71.48
CA VAL A 566 77.77 -52.60 -72.71
C VAL A 566 78.79 -52.07 -73.71
N THR A 567 78.88 -50.75 -73.88
CA THR A 567 79.85 -50.14 -74.82
C THR A 567 81.28 -50.32 -74.34
N ASP A 568 81.55 -50.15 -73.04
CA ASP A 568 82.85 -50.37 -72.40
C ASP A 568 83.31 -51.81 -72.58
N GLU A 569 82.46 -52.80 -72.30
CA GLU A 569 82.78 -54.23 -72.49
C GLU A 569 83.09 -54.59 -73.95
N LEU A 570 82.27 -54.11 -74.90
CA LEU A 570 82.45 -54.40 -76.32
C LEU A 570 83.74 -53.78 -76.86
N VAL A 571 83.96 -52.49 -76.59
CA VAL A 571 85.15 -51.77 -77.05
C VAL A 571 86.41 -52.30 -76.36
N PHE A 572 86.34 -52.71 -75.09
CA PHE A 572 87.46 -53.32 -74.37
C PHE A 572 87.89 -54.68 -74.95
N LYS A 573 86.92 -55.52 -75.35
CA LYS A 573 87.21 -56.82 -76.00
C LYS A 573 87.99 -56.64 -77.29
N ASP A 574 87.63 -55.66 -78.11
CA ASP A 574 88.28 -55.40 -79.40
C ASP A 574 89.59 -54.61 -79.25
N ALA A 575 89.70 -53.75 -78.23
CA ALA A 575 90.92 -52.98 -77.90
C ALA A 575 92.12 -53.86 -77.49
N LYS A 576 91.90 -55.14 -77.13
CA LYS A 576 92.98 -56.10 -76.87
C LYS A 576 93.72 -56.51 -78.15
N LYS A 577 93.05 -56.47 -79.31
CA LYS A 577 93.57 -56.98 -80.58
C LYS A 577 94.18 -55.87 -81.45
N ASP A 578 93.54 -54.70 -81.49
CA ASP A 578 93.88 -53.62 -82.42
C ASP A 578 94.28 -52.32 -81.70
N GLU A 579 95.44 -51.76 -82.07
CA GLU A 579 95.96 -50.48 -81.57
C GLU A 579 95.05 -49.26 -81.83
N PRO A 580 94.39 -49.08 -82.99
CA PRO A 580 93.43 -47.98 -83.17
C PRO A 580 92.21 -48.10 -82.25
N VAL A 581 91.73 -49.33 -81.98
CA VAL A 581 90.60 -49.58 -81.07
C VAL A 581 91.00 -49.32 -79.62
N ARG A 582 92.27 -49.55 -79.26
CA ARG A 582 92.82 -49.16 -77.96
C ARG A 582 92.79 -47.64 -77.73
N LYS A 583 93.06 -46.84 -78.77
CA LYS A 583 92.89 -45.38 -78.71
C LYS A 583 91.42 -45.01 -78.56
N ALA A 584 90.52 -45.67 -79.29
CA ALA A 584 89.07 -45.46 -79.16
C ALA A 584 88.55 -45.80 -77.75
N TYR A 585 89.05 -46.87 -77.11
CA TYR A 585 88.73 -47.22 -75.72
C TYR A 585 89.14 -46.12 -74.74
N LYS A 586 90.36 -45.58 -74.88
CA LYS A 586 90.82 -44.44 -74.05
C LYS A 586 89.94 -43.21 -74.25
N TYR A 587 89.51 -42.91 -75.47
CA TYR A 587 88.57 -41.82 -75.74
C TYR A 587 87.18 -42.08 -75.16
N LEU A 588 86.69 -43.32 -75.17
CA LEU A 588 85.40 -43.69 -74.56
C LEU A 588 85.43 -43.51 -73.04
N ALA A 589 86.47 -43.99 -72.37
CA ALA A 589 86.64 -43.81 -70.92
C ALA A 589 86.76 -42.32 -70.55
N ALA A 590 87.57 -41.56 -71.31
CA ALA A 590 87.70 -40.12 -71.11
C ALA A 590 86.38 -39.37 -71.37
N LEU A 591 85.58 -39.80 -72.36
CA LEU A 591 84.27 -39.22 -72.64
C LEU A 591 83.32 -39.45 -71.46
N HIS A 592 83.25 -40.66 -70.92
CA HIS A 592 82.40 -40.97 -69.77
C HIS A 592 82.82 -40.23 -68.51
N GLU A 593 84.13 -40.12 -68.25
CA GLU A 593 84.67 -39.33 -67.14
C GLU A 593 84.32 -37.84 -67.29
N ASN A 594 84.53 -37.26 -68.48
CA ASN A 594 84.17 -35.87 -68.76
C ASN A 594 82.66 -35.63 -68.65
N CYS A 595 81.81 -36.55 -69.13
CA CYS A 595 80.36 -36.45 -68.98
C CYS A 595 79.94 -36.59 -67.50
N SER A 596 80.59 -37.44 -66.72
CA SER A 596 80.33 -37.58 -65.28
C SER A 596 80.70 -36.30 -64.53
N GLN A 597 81.86 -35.71 -64.84
CA GLN A 597 82.27 -34.40 -64.31
C GLN A 597 81.30 -33.28 -64.74
N LEU A 598 80.80 -33.31 -65.98
CA LEU A 598 79.79 -32.35 -66.45
C LEU A 598 78.48 -32.49 -65.66
N ILE A 599 78.00 -33.71 -65.41
CA ILE A 599 76.80 -33.94 -64.60
C ILE A 599 77.02 -33.40 -63.19
N GLN A 600 78.15 -33.71 -62.55
CA GLN A 600 78.47 -33.21 -61.21
C GLN A 600 78.51 -31.67 -61.16
N THR A 601 79.17 -31.02 -62.11
CA THR A 601 79.23 -29.55 -62.14
C THR A 601 77.84 -28.91 -62.35
N ILE A 602 76.96 -29.55 -63.11
CA ILE A 602 75.56 -29.09 -63.27
C ILE A 602 74.79 -29.24 -61.95
N GLU A 603 74.96 -30.37 -61.24
CA GLU A 603 74.33 -30.60 -59.93
C GLU A 603 74.82 -29.60 -58.87
N ASP A 604 76.13 -29.37 -58.81
CA ASP A 604 76.77 -28.38 -57.91
C ASP A 604 76.35 -26.94 -58.25
N THR A 605 76.22 -26.63 -59.55
CA THR A 605 75.66 -25.33 -59.96
C THR A 605 74.21 -25.20 -59.48
N GLY A 606 73.43 -26.28 -59.55
CA GLY A 606 72.05 -26.34 -59.07
C GLY A 606 71.91 -26.23 -57.55
N THR A 607 72.87 -26.72 -56.75
CA THR A 607 72.89 -26.50 -55.29
C THR A 607 73.21 -25.05 -54.96
N ILE A 608 74.26 -24.49 -55.59
CA ILE A 608 74.67 -23.10 -55.38
C ILE A 608 73.54 -22.12 -55.76
N LEU A 609 72.85 -22.34 -56.88
CA LEU A 609 71.71 -21.50 -57.28
C LEU A 609 70.56 -21.53 -56.27
N ARG A 610 70.31 -22.67 -55.62
CA ARG A 610 69.31 -22.76 -54.54
C ARG A 610 69.75 -21.99 -53.30
N GLU A 611 71.01 -22.15 -52.90
CA GLU A 611 71.57 -21.40 -51.76
C GLU A 611 71.57 -19.89 -52.00
N ILE A 612 71.90 -19.44 -53.22
CA ILE A 612 71.81 -18.02 -53.61
C ILE A 612 70.37 -17.53 -53.42
N ARG A 613 69.39 -18.27 -53.92
CA ARG A 613 67.98 -17.88 -53.81
C ARG A 613 67.50 -17.83 -52.36
N ASP A 614 67.90 -18.79 -51.53
CA ASP A 614 67.55 -18.81 -50.11
C ASP A 614 68.17 -17.61 -49.38
N LEU A 615 69.40 -17.23 -49.71
CA LEU A 615 70.05 -16.04 -49.18
C LEU A 615 69.37 -14.75 -49.67
N GLU A 616 68.94 -14.69 -50.94
CA GLU A 616 68.16 -13.57 -51.48
C GLU A 616 66.82 -13.40 -50.73
N GLU A 617 66.10 -14.50 -50.47
CA GLU A 617 64.85 -14.47 -49.69
C GLU A 617 65.09 -14.02 -48.25
N GLN A 618 66.20 -14.45 -47.63
CA GLN A 618 66.60 -13.96 -46.30
C GLN A 618 66.89 -12.45 -46.32
N ILE A 619 67.54 -11.94 -47.36
CA ILE A 619 67.77 -10.50 -47.52
C ILE A 619 66.44 -9.76 -47.68
N GLU A 620 65.50 -10.28 -48.48
CA GLU A 620 64.19 -9.65 -48.68
C GLU A 620 63.35 -9.63 -47.38
N THR A 621 63.38 -10.72 -46.61
CA THR A 621 62.71 -10.78 -45.31
C THR A 621 63.32 -9.83 -44.28
N GLU A 622 64.65 -9.65 -44.25
CA GLU A 622 65.29 -8.68 -43.36
C GLU A 622 65.06 -7.23 -43.78
N THR A 623 65.05 -6.95 -45.09
CA THR A 623 64.76 -5.59 -45.60
C THR A 623 63.30 -5.18 -45.35
N THR A 624 62.35 -6.10 -45.47
CA THR A 624 60.91 -5.83 -45.22
C THR A 624 60.58 -5.56 -43.74
N LYS A 625 61.37 -6.08 -42.79
CA LYS A 625 61.18 -5.86 -41.34
C LYS A 625 61.31 -4.39 -40.91
N LYS A 626 61.80 -3.47 -41.78
CA LYS A 626 61.94 -2.02 -41.52
C LYS A 626 62.62 -1.70 -40.18
N THR A 627 63.51 -2.57 -39.71
CA THR A 627 64.12 -2.53 -38.38
C THR A 627 64.82 -1.20 -38.11
N LEU A 628 65.53 -0.64 -39.11
CA LEU A 628 66.17 0.66 -39.00
C LEU A 628 65.18 1.82 -38.79
N SER A 629 64.05 1.81 -39.50
CA SER A 629 63.00 2.84 -39.34
C SER A 629 62.33 2.74 -37.97
N ASN A 630 62.09 1.52 -37.49
CA ASN A 630 61.53 1.30 -36.16
C ASN A 630 62.51 1.75 -35.06
N LEU A 631 63.81 1.46 -35.21
CA LEU A 631 64.84 1.94 -34.29
C LEU A 631 65.01 3.47 -34.32
N GLN A 632 64.89 4.10 -35.49
CA GLN A 632 64.88 5.56 -35.61
C GLN A 632 63.70 6.19 -34.86
N LYS A 633 62.48 5.65 -35.02
CA LYS A 633 61.31 6.11 -34.27
C LYS A 633 61.50 5.98 -32.76
N ILE A 634 61.98 4.83 -32.29
CA ILE A 634 62.25 4.62 -30.86
C ILE A 634 63.29 5.63 -30.34
N LEU A 635 64.31 5.95 -31.13
CA LEU A 635 65.30 6.98 -30.76
C LEU A 635 64.70 8.39 -30.74
N GLU A 636 63.79 8.72 -31.65
CA GLU A 636 63.05 9.99 -31.65
C GLU A 636 62.15 10.11 -30.42
N ASP A 637 61.36 9.07 -30.12
CA ASP A 637 60.51 9.00 -28.94
C ASP A 637 61.32 9.13 -27.65
N TYR A 638 62.46 8.44 -27.56
CA TYR A 638 63.36 8.55 -26.41
C TYR A 638 63.93 9.96 -26.23
N ARG A 639 64.26 10.66 -27.32
CA ARG A 639 64.69 12.06 -27.25
C ARG A 639 63.55 12.97 -26.79
N ALA A 640 62.33 12.76 -27.26
CA ALA A 640 61.15 13.53 -26.85
C ALA A 640 60.88 13.35 -25.36
N ILE A 641 60.90 12.11 -24.84
CA ILE A 641 60.74 11.82 -23.40
C ILE A 641 61.85 12.48 -22.58
N LYS A 642 63.10 12.48 -23.06
CA LYS A 642 64.19 13.20 -22.39
C LYS A 642 63.96 14.71 -22.35
N GLN A 643 63.44 15.30 -23.42
CA GLN A 643 63.12 16.72 -23.46
C GLN A 643 61.96 17.06 -22.52
N GLU A 644 60.88 16.28 -22.51
CA GLU A 644 59.78 16.44 -21.54
C GLU A 644 60.26 16.30 -20.10
N ASN A 645 61.05 15.27 -19.78
CA ASN A 645 61.60 15.10 -18.45
C ASN A 645 62.50 16.28 -18.04
N ALA A 646 63.29 16.83 -18.96
CA ALA A 646 64.08 18.03 -18.69
C ALA A 646 63.20 19.26 -18.44
N GLN A 647 62.12 19.44 -19.20
CA GLN A 647 61.13 20.51 -19.00
C GLN A 647 60.39 20.36 -17.67
N LEU A 648 59.99 19.15 -17.30
CA LEU A 648 59.36 18.85 -16.01
C LEU A 648 60.32 19.12 -14.85
N LEU A 649 61.59 18.72 -14.97
CA LEU A 649 62.62 19.05 -13.97
C LEU A 649 62.87 20.55 -13.86
N ALA A 650 62.83 21.29 -14.97
CA ALA A 650 62.92 22.76 -14.94
C ALA A 650 61.72 23.38 -14.21
N ARG A 651 60.49 22.93 -14.51
CA ARG A 651 59.28 23.38 -13.81
C ARG A 651 59.29 23.05 -12.32
N ILE A 652 59.85 21.91 -11.93
CA ILE A 652 60.03 21.54 -10.51
C ILE A 652 61.05 22.43 -9.80
N ARG A 653 62.04 22.98 -10.52
CA ARG A 653 63.03 23.91 -9.95
C ARG A 653 62.53 25.36 -9.86
N GLU A 654 61.52 25.72 -10.64
CA GLU A 654 60.88 27.05 -10.62
C GLU A 654 59.73 27.15 -9.60
N ALA A 655 59.21 26.00 -9.12
CA ALA A 655 58.27 25.90 -7.99
C ALA A 655 59.03 25.72 -6.68
#